data_AF-A0AA42YY09-F1
#
_entry.id   AF-A0AA42YY09-F1
#
_cell.length_a   1.000
_cell.length_b   1.000
_cell.length_c   1.000
_cell.angle_alpha   90.00
_cell.angle_beta   90.00
_cell.angle_gamma   90.00
#
_symmetry.space_group_name_H-M   'P 1'
#
loop_
_entity.id
_entity.type
_entity.pdbx_description
1 polymer ?
#
loop_
_entity_poly.entity_id
_entity_poly.type
_entity_poly.pdbx_seq_one_letter_code
_entity_poly.pdbx_strand_id
1 'polypeptide(L)'
;MGHRTRFVVVMLLAFGIVGCDGLIGSGGDGENDPPNPDGSDFPVDTTRPELASCDSFEPAAPFVYAAKVKTLLTGLGLTAEELDTLTANPEVLRSQIDAWLGMPQADEKLRRFFQTAFQQDGYEEQALVDLWGYNNFQMGRLSDGTQVDETFVRTFEESFSRTVLDVFRADRPFTEVLTTQTVYLTTAQMVGLALSDDREIDDNGDRSYNRSRGMIDQLVYTTANVPLSETLNPSSPNWMRFTIPAEGLPGGCGGEAVKTNNDLVRAAFSALFGYYTDNDGCMPDNYRTTPLLGEEAFFDWRPVTIRAPSTGEEPTMFWEVDELRTSNELVLRVPRVGFMTTPAFFATWPTNDANQARVTTNQTLIVALGKSFDSETTLIPAFDDALDDSHVDPSTACWGCHVNLDPMRQYFRNSFTYYYHAQQDASVQTLRPSFAFQGVSIESAPGDGVEALASTLSTHPRFAPAWVQNACYFATSMACPEGSEEFQNVVSVFQQSGMSFRTMLVELFSSPLISAETCVESAGGDIPSVSRARHFCTTVSNRLGLSDACGTETYYQSERRGERGVTRQLIEVVPDDGYSRGGEVPIVIADPNLFIRAAADAMCEGFSEMVVATDAQFPPSDPENAIRAFVVDLAGLPESDPRHAGTLDILTRHYEQAEAQTNATNALRSTFMVACTSPSVLGMGL
;
A
#
# COMPACT_ATOMS: atom_id res chain seq x y z
N MET A 1 61.58 3.71 -20.02
CA MET A 1 60.26 4.23 -20.43
C MET A 1 59.21 3.25 -19.92
N GLY A 2 58.60 3.32 -18.74
CA GLY A 2 58.31 4.37 -17.74
C GLY A 2 56.79 4.27 -17.47
N HIS A 3 56.23 4.02 -16.28
CA HIS A 3 56.73 3.70 -14.94
C HIS A 3 55.72 2.75 -14.25
N ARG A 4 56.22 1.72 -13.57
CA ARG A 4 55.54 0.99 -12.49
C ARG A 4 56.08 1.54 -11.18
N THR A 5 55.23 1.82 -10.19
CA THR A 5 55.69 2.02 -8.81
C THR A 5 54.70 1.42 -7.82
N ARG A 6 55.17 0.39 -7.12
CA ARG A 6 54.64 -0.08 -5.84
C ARG A 6 55.19 0.84 -4.74
N PHE A 7 54.43 1.11 -3.70
CA PHE A 7 55.00 1.35 -2.37
C PHE A 7 54.11 0.74 -1.28
N VAL A 8 54.76 0.08 -0.35
CA VAL A 8 54.28 -0.63 0.85
C VAL A 8 54.68 0.23 2.06
N VAL A 9 53.79 0.40 3.04
CA VAL A 9 54.09 0.75 4.46
C VAL A 9 52.92 0.21 5.31
N VAL A 10 53.04 -0.93 5.99
CA VAL A 10 53.45 -1.17 7.41
C VAL A 10 52.49 -0.60 8.47
N MET A 11 51.86 -1.53 9.21
CA MET A 11 51.08 -1.34 10.45
C MET A 11 51.88 -0.74 11.62
N LEU A 12 51.19 -0.04 12.52
CA LEU A 12 51.38 -0.15 13.98
C LEU A 12 50.13 0.34 14.76
N LEU A 13 49.68 -0.47 15.71
CA LEU A 13 48.62 -0.25 16.70
C LEU A 13 49.03 0.74 17.81
N ALA A 14 48.09 1.55 18.31
CA ALA A 14 47.99 1.95 19.73
C ALA A 14 46.59 2.51 20.07
N PHE A 15 46.01 2.02 21.17
CA PHE A 15 44.74 2.45 21.77
C PHE A 15 44.77 3.89 22.30
N GLY A 16 43.62 4.58 22.28
CA GLY A 16 43.40 5.83 23.01
C GLY A 16 41.94 6.29 22.98
N ILE A 17 41.29 6.27 24.15
CA ILE A 17 39.96 6.82 24.45
C ILE A 17 39.94 8.33 24.12
N VAL A 18 38.99 8.80 23.33
CA VAL A 18 38.65 10.23 23.23
C VAL A 18 37.13 10.36 23.06
N GLY A 19 36.48 10.95 24.06
CA GLY A 19 35.09 11.36 24.00
C GLY A 19 34.91 12.49 23.00
N CYS A 20 33.76 12.50 22.33
CA CYS A 20 33.36 13.57 21.44
C CYS A 20 32.96 14.81 22.25
N ASP A 21 33.88 15.76 22.44
CA ASP A 21 33.55 17.14 22.77
C ASP A 21 32.98 17.83 21.52
N GLY A 22 31.66 17.80 21.38
CA GLY A 22 30.91 18.66 20.46
C GLY A 22 30.83 20.08 21.01
N LEU A 23 31.84 20.90 20.73
CA LEU A 23 31.79 22.34 20.94
C LEU A 23 30.74 22.97 20.00
N ILE A 24 29.56 23.28 20.54
CA ILE A 24 28.61 24.23 19.94
C ILE A 24 29.23 25.63 20.10
N GLY A 25 29.59 26.25 18.97
CA GLY A 25 30.23 27.55 18.92
C GLY A 25 29.31 28.66 19.44
N SER A 26 29.79 29.41 20.44
CA SER A 26 29.24 30.68 20.86
C SER A 26 29.92 31.85 20.12
N GLY A 27 29.12 32.76 19.58
CA GLY A 27 29.45 34.19 19.49
C GLY A 27 30.09 34.68 18.19
N GLY A 28 29.24 35.19 17.29
CA GLY A 28 29.64 36.07 16.19
C GLY A 28 28.43 36.84 15.69
N ASP A 29 28.22 38.06 16.18
CA ASP A 29 27.24 39.02 15.68
C ASP A 29 27.44 39.22 14.17
N GLY A 30 26.49 38.75 13.38
CA GLY A 30 26.45 38.95 11.93
C GLY A 30 25.04 38.68 11.44
N GLU A 31 24.37 39.74 10.97
CA GLU A 31 23.08 39.72 10.28
C GLU A 31 23.06 38.62 9.20
N ASN A 32 22.62 37.40 9.52
CA ASN A 32 22.24 36.31 8.60
C ASN A 32 21.75 35.06 9.38
N ASP A 33 20.98 35.23 10.46
CA ASP A 33 20.26 34.09 11.05
C ASP A 33 19.06 33.73 10.14
N PRO A 34 18.90 32.46 9.71
CA PRO A 34 17.69 32.01 9.07
C PRO A 34 16.53 32.09 10.08
N PRO A 35 15.32 32.47 9.66
CA PRO A 35 14.22 32.70 10.59
C PRO A 35 13.84 31.40 11.32
N ASN A 36 13.65 31.56 12.63
CA ASN A 36 13.14 30.59 13.59
C ASN A 36 11.82 29.93 13.09
N PRO A 37 11.65 28.60 13.14
CA PRO A 37 10.46 27.91 12.59
C PRO A 37 9.20 28.01 13.46
N ASP A 38 9.16 28.93 14.43
CA ASP A 38 8.01 29.14 15.33
C ASP A 38 6.94 30.09 14.76
N GLY A 39 7.02 30.39 13.47
CA GLY A 39 5.99 31.13 12.73
C GLY A 39 5.19 30.18 11.86
N SER A 40 3.88 30.13 12.08
CA SER A 40 2.85 29.43 11.30
C SER A 40 2.70 29.88 9.84
N ASP A 41 3.77 30.35 9.20
CA ASP A 41 3.81 30.80 7.81
C ASP A 41 4.63 29.81 6.96
N PHE A 42 4.14 28.57 6.85
CA PHE A 42 4.19 27.98 5.52
C PHE A 42 3.34 28.91 4.64
N PRO A 43 3.78 29.30 3.44
CA PRO A 43 2.92 30.08 2.55
C PRO A 43 1.62 29.30 2.44
N VAL A 44 0.53 29.90 2.93
CA VAL A 44 -0.82 29.38 2.71
C VAL A 44 -0.88 29.13 1.22
N ASP A 45 -1.09 27.88 0.83
CA ASP A 45 -1.22 27.54 -0.56
C ASP A 45 -2.49 28.23 -1.08
N THR A 46 -2.31 29.44 -1.61
CA THR A 46 -3.38 30.27 -2.17
C THR A 46 -3.96 29.67 -3.44
N THR A 47 -3.47 28.51 -3.89
CA THR A 47 -4.04 27.79 -5.03
C THR A 47 -5.11 26.79 -4.63
N ARG A 48 -5.20 26.41 -3.35
CA ARG A 48 -6.23 25.50 -2.86
C ARG A 48 -7.61 26.19 -2.86
N PRO A 49 -8.69 25.51 -3.29
CA PRO A 49 -10.03 26.06 -3.20
C PRO A 49 -10.36 26.49 -1.76
N GLU A 50 -11.01 27.65 -1.61
CA GLU A 50 -11.55 28.07 -0.32
C GLU A 50 -12.60 27.04 0.15
N LEU A 51 -12.54 26.67 1.42
CA LEU A 51 -13.54 25.79 2.02
C LEU A 51 -14.92 26.46 2.06
N ALA A 52 -15.97 25.64 2.09
CA ALA A 52 -17.34 26.14 2.13
C ALA A 52 -17.56 27.14 3.28
N SER A 53 -18.05 28.33 2.91
CA SER A 53 -18.59 29.32 3.82
C SER A 53 -20.10 29.37 3.65
N CYS A 54 -20.85 29.27 4.76
CA CYS A 54 -22.30 29.25 4.69
C CYS A 54 -22.93 30.57 4.22
N ASP A 55 -22.15 31.65 4.15
CA ASP A 55 -22.61 32.95 3.66
C ASP A 55 -22.82 33.00 2.13
N SER A 56 -22.15 32.12 1.38
CA SER A 56 -22.21 32.05 -0.10
C SER A 56 -22.53 30.66 -0.64
N PHE A 57 -23.05 29.77 0.20
CA PHE A 57 -23.29 28.38 -0.15
C PHE A 57 -24.49 28.18 -1.09
N GLU A 58 -24.26 27.46 -2.19
CA GLU A 58 -25.31 26.95 -3.07
C GLU A 58 -25.41 25.42 -2.91
N PRO A 59 -26.58 24.88 -2.52
CA PRO A 59 -26.77 23.43 -2.42
C PRO A 59 -26.48 22.69 -3.73
N ALA A 60 -25.71 21.61 -3.64
CA ALA A 60 -25.45 20.73 -4.77
C ALA A 60 -26.74 20.02 -5.21
N ALA A 61 -26.99 20.00 -6.52
CA ALA A 61 -28.14 19.29 -7.08
C ALA A 61 -27.92 17.76 -7.05
N PRO A 62 -29.01 16.94 -7.03
CA PRO A 62 -28.93 15.48 -6.99
C PRO A 62 -27.97 14.82 -7.98
N PHE A 63 -27.98 15.27 -9.23
CA PHE A 63 -27.11 14.73 -10.27
C PHE A 63 -25.62 15.04 -10.06
N VAL A 64 -25.28 16.08 -9.27
CA VAL A 64 -23.90 16.47 -8.95
C VAL A 64 -23.34 15.54 -7.88
N TYR A 65 -23.95 15.55 -6.70
CA TYR A 65 -23.40 14.81 -5.56
C TYR A 65 -23.47 13.30 -5.76
N ALA A 66 -24.53 12.77 -6.38
CA ALA A 66 -24.63 11.33 -6.58
C ALA A 66 -23.67 10.82 -7.65
N ALA A 67 -23.39 11.62 -8.69
CA ALA A 67 -22.37 11.27 -9.68
C ALA A 67 -20.98 11.26 -9.06
N LYS A 68 -20.66 12.26 -8.21
CA LYS A 68 -19.44 12.30 -7.41
C LYS A 68 -19.30 11.05 -6.54
N VAL A 69 -20.30 10.76 -5.71
CA VAL A 69 -20.28 9.63 -4.79
C VAL A 69 -20.14 8.30 -5.54
N LYS A 70 -20.97 8.05 -6.56
CA LYS A 70 -20.90 6.79 -7.31
C LYS A 70 -19.57 6.62 -8.04
N THR A 71 -19.03 7.68 -8.64
CA THR A 71 -17.72 7.63 -9.31
C THR A 71 -16.59 7.38 -8.30
N LEU A 72 -16.62 8.00 -7.13
CA LEU A 72 -15.63 7.77 -6.08
C LEU A 72 -15.68 6.34 -5.54
N LEU A 73 -16.87 5.78 -5.38
CA LEU A 73 -17.06 4.44 -4.82
C LEU A 73 -16.88 3.33 -5.85
N THR A 74 -17.14 3.57 -7.15
CA THR A 74 -17.19 2.48 -8.16
C THR A 74 -16.47 2.81 -9.48
N GLY A 75 -16.11 4.06 -9.74
CA GLY A 75 -15.66 4.51 -11.07
C GLY A 75 -16.76 4.54 -12.15
N LEU A 76 -17.99 4.10 -11.84
CA LEU A 76 -19.11 4.10 -12.78
C LEU A 76 -19.89 5.42 -12.74
N GLY A 77 -20.56 5.74 -13.85
CA GLY A 77 -21.56 6.82 -13.91
C GLY A 77 -22.91 6.42 -13.31
N LEU A 78 -23.78 7.41 -13.05
CA LEU A 78 -25.16 7.16 -12.65
C LEU A 78 -25.94 6.55 -13.82
N THR A 79 -26.86 5.62 -13.51
CA THR A 79 -27.88 5.21 -14.48
C THR A 79 -29.03 6.22 -14.48
N ALA A 80 -29.83 6.21 -15.54
CA ALA A 80 -31.02 7.06 -15.61
C ALA A 80 -32.01 6.75 -14.48
N GLU A 81 -32.20 5.46 -14.16
CA GLU A 81 -33.09 5.00 -13.08
C GLU A 81 -32.62 5.48 -11.70
N GLU A 82 -31.32 5.39 -11.42
CA GLU A 82 -30.74 5.88 -10.16
C GLU A 82 -30.98 7.38 -10.00
N LEU A 83 -30.71 8.16 -11.05
CA LEU A 83 -30.87 9.61 -11.04
C LEU A 83 -32.34 10.03 -10.93
N ASP A 84 -33.23 9.39 -11.67
CA ASP A 84 -34.68 9.68 -11.64
C ASP A 84 -35.26 9.39 -10.25
N THR A 85 -34.86 8.25 -9.66
CA THR A 85 -35.31 7.86 -8.32
C THR A 85 -34.81 8.83 -7.25
N LEU A 86 -33.54 9.25 -7.33
CA LEU A 86 -32.96 10.20 -6.39
C LEU A 86 -33.56 11.60 -6.54
N THR A 87 -33.81 12.04 -7.77
CA THR A 87 -34.46 13.33 -8.04
C THR A 87 -35.89 13.36 -7.50
N ALA A 88 -36.59 12.23 -7.56
CA ALA A 88 -37.93 12.09 -7.00
C ALA A 88 -37.94 12.01 -5.46
N ASN A 89 -36.91 11.41 -4.86
CA ASN A 89 -36.77 11.29 -3.42
C ASN A 89 -35.28 11.29 -2.99
N PRO A 90 -34.74 12.42 -2.50
CA PRO A 90 -33.35 12.50 -2.04
C PRO A 90 -32.99 11.51 -0.93
N GLU A 91 -33.95 11.06 -0.11
CA GLU A 91 -33.70 10.13 1.01
C GLU A 91 -33.21 8.75 0.54
N VAL A 92 -33.37 8.41 -0.74
CA VAL A 92 -32.92 7.12 -1.28
C VAL A 92 -31.39 7.03 -1.44
N LEU A 93 -30.67 8.16 -1.34
CA LEU A 93 -29.21 8.21 -1.52
C LEU A 93 -28.48 7.18 -0.66
N ARG A 94 -28.86 7.03 0.61
CA ARG A 94 -28.29 6.03 1.52
C ARG A 94 -28.41 4.61 0.98
N SER A 95 -29.59 4.25 0.50
CA SER A 95 -29.84 2.91 -0.06
C SER A 95 -29.09 2.68 -1.36
N GLN A 96 -28.91 3.71 -2.19
CA GLN A 96 -28.10 3.63 -3.40
C GLN A 96 -26.62 3.47 -3.07
N ILE A 97 -26.08 4.23 -2.11
CA ILE A 97 -24.70 4.08 -1.63
C ILE A 97 -24.46 2.67 -1.09
N ASP A 98 -25.38 2.17 -0.26
CA ASP A 98 -25.29 0.81 0.27
C ASP A 98 -25.22 -0.25 -0.85
N ALA A 99 -26.05 -0.09 -1.89
CA ALA A 99 -26.05 -0.95 -3.08
C ALA A 99 -24.76 -0.83 -3.90
N TRP A 100 -24.22 0.39 -4.08
CA TRP A 100 -22.96 0.63 -4.79
C TRP A 100 -21.77 0.02 -4.05
N LEU A 101 -21.73 0.16 -2.71
CA LEU A 101 -20.75 -0.52 -1.88
C LEU A 101 -20.85 -2.05 -2.01
N GLY A 102 -22.00 -2.60 -2.44
CA GLY A 102 -22.21 -4.01 -2.77
C GLY A 102 -21.54 -4.50 -4.06
N MET A 103 -21.03 -3.60 -4.91
CA MET A 103 -20.53 -3.94 -6.25
C MET A 103 -19.06 -4.38 -6.23
N PRO A 104 -18.63 -5.27 -7.17
CA PRO A 104 -17.21 -5.63 -7.32
C PRO A 104 -16.30 -4.43 -7.63
N GLN A 105 -16.82 -3.43 -8.35
CA GLN A 105 -16.10 -2.19 -8.65
C GLN A 105 -15.79 -1.39 -7.37
N ALA A 106 -16.66 -1.50 -6.34
CA ALA A 106 -16.37 -0.88 -5.05
C ALA A 106 -15.26 -1.61 -4.30
N ASP A 107 -15.12 -2.93 -4.47
CA ASP A 107 -13.98 -3.66 -3.88
C ASP A 107 -12.65 -3.15 -4.40
N GLU A 108 -12.55 -2.86 -5.70
CA GLU A 108 -11.34 -2.32 -6.30
C GLU A 108 -10.94 -0.97 -5.70
N LYS A 109 -11.90 -0.03 -5.63
CA LYS A 109 -11.70 1.30 -5.07
C LYS A 109 -11.33 1.23 -3.58
N LEU A 110 -12.04 0.41 -2.82
CA LEU A 110 -11.82 0.26 -1.38
C LEU A 110 -10.49 -0.44 -1.08
N ARG A 111 -10.10 -1.48 -1.84
CA ARG A 111 -8.77 -2.10 -1.68
C ARG A 111 -7.67 -1.07 -1.82
N ARG A 112 -7.69 -0.24 -2.87
CA ARG A 112 -6.73 0.84 -3.05
C ARG A 112 -6.74 1.80 -1.86
N PHE A 113 -7.91 2.30 -1.49
CA PHE A 113 -8.03 3.19 -0.33
C PHE A 113 -7.39 2.57 0.92
N PHE A 114 -7.65 1.29 1.20
CA PHE A 114 -7.08 0.60 2.35
C PHE A 114 -5.57 0.40 2.24
N GLN A 115 -5.00 0.12 1.06
CA GLN A 115 -3.54 0.04 0.89
C GLN A 115 -2.88 1.32 1.38
N THR A 116 -3.38 2.47 0.95
CA THR A 116 -2.79 3.77 1.30
C THR A 116 -3.13 4.23 2.70
N ALA A 117 -4.39 4.08 3.13
CA ALA A 117 -4.82 4.49 4.47
C ALA A 117 -4.12 3.68 5.57
N PHE A 118 -3.84 2.39 5.33
CA PHE A 118 -3.02 1.58 6.23
C PHE A 118 -1.52 1.69 5.95
N GLN A 119 -1.10 2.53 5.00
CA GLN A 119 0.30 2.79 4.64
C GLN A 119 1.06 1.49 4.30
N GLN A 120 0.47 0.66 3.45
CA GLN A 120 0.99 -0.64 3.03
C GLN A 120 1.69 -0.58 1.67
N ASP A 121 1.77 0.59 1.02
CA ASP A 121 2.13 0.76 -0.39
C ASP A 121 3.15 1.87 -0.66
N GLY A 122 3.99 2.21 0.33
CA GLY A 122 4.93 3.34 0.26
C GLY A 122 6.41 2.97 0.29
N TYR A 123 6.78 1.74 -0.05
CA TYR A 123 8.16 1.23 0.07
C TYR A 123 8.78 0.81 -1.26
N GLU A 124 10.10 0.91 -1.33
CA GLU A 124 10.89 0.33 -2.41
C GLU A 124 11.17 -1.15 -2.14
N GLU A 125 11.34 -1.95 -3.20
CA GLU A 125 11.65 -3.39 -3.11
C GLU A 125 12.77 -3.69 -2.10
N GLN A 126 13.81 -2.86 -2.06
CA GLN A 126 14.96 -3.06 -1.19
C GLN A 126 14.58 -3.08 0.30
N ALA A 127 13.59 -2.28 0.71
CA ALA A 127 13.17 -2.24 2.11
C ALA A 127 12.61 -3.59 2.57
N LEU A 128 11.83 -4.27 1.71
CA LEU A 128 11.30 -5.60 2.01
C LEU A 128 12.40 -6.67 1.98
N VAL A 129 13.35 -6.56 1.05
CA VAL A 129 14.52 -7.44 0.96
C VAL A 129 15.40 -7.34 2.22
N ASP A 130 15.57 -6.14 2.75
CA ASP A 130 16.38 -5.88 3.95
C ASP A 130 15.77 -6.53 5.21
N LEU A 131 14.44 -6.66 5.27
CA LEU A 131 13.75 -7.40 6.35
C LEU A 131 14.17 -8.87 6.38
N TRP A 132 14.47 -9.48 5.23
CA TRP A 132 15.00 -10.84 5.14
C TRP A 132 16.53 -10.86 5.26
N GLY A 133 17.19 -9.71 5.42
CA GLY A 133 18.64 -9.59 5.49
C GLY A 133 19.33 -10.10 4.23
N TYR A 134 18.72 -9.93 3.07
CA TYR A 134 19.32 -10.26 1.78
C TYR A 134 19.75 -8.98 1.06
N ASN A 135 20.50 -9.13 -0.03
CA ASN A 135 20.81 -8.00 -0.93
C ASN A 135 19.80 -7.90 -2.08
N ASN A 136 19.02 -8.97 -2.30
CA ASN A 136 17.92 -9.10 -3.27
C ASN A 136 17.24 -10.47 -3.04
N PHE A 137 16.02 -10.66 -3.55
CA PHE A 137 15.37 -11.97 -3.47
C PHE A 137 15.89 -12.98 -4.49
N GLN A 138 16.42 -12.52 -5.64
CA GLN A 138 16.97 -13.38 -6.68
C GLN A 138 15.93 -14.44 -7.11
N MET A 139 14.95 -14.03 -7.91
CA MET A 139 13.81 -14.86 -8.35
C MET A 139 13.79 -15.06 -9.87
N GLY A 140 12.95 -15.99 -10.34
CA GLY A 140 12.79 -16.35 -11.74
C GLY A 140 11.98 -15.34 -12.55
N ARG A 141 11.30 -15.84 -13.58
CA ARG A 141 10.37 -15.07 -14.43
C ARG A 141 9.10 -15.88 -14.70
N LEU A 142 7.95 -15.22 -14.73
CA LEU A 142 6.71 -15.84 -15.20
C LEU A 142 6.80 -16.18 -16.70
N SER A 143 5.88 -16.99 -17.19
CA SER A 143 5.82 -17.47 -18.57
C SER A 143 5.65 -16.36 -19.62
N ASP A 144 5.15 -15.21 -19.20
CA ASP A 144 5.05 -13.99 -20.02
C ASP A 144 6.31 -13.11 -19.97
N GLY A 145 7.31 -13.48 -19.18
CA GLY A 145 8.57 -12.75 -19.00
C GLY A 145 8.60 -11.79 -17.82
N THR A 146 7.50 -11.62 -17.08
CA THR A 146 7.41 -10.76 -15.88
C THR A 146 8.37 -11.23 -14.79
N GLN A 147 9.06 -10.31 -14.12
CA GLN A 147 9.98 -10.66 -13.05
C GLN A 147 9.21 -11.06 -11.78
N VAL A 148 9.59 -12.18 -11.18
CA VAL A 148 8.86 -12.78 -10.05
C VAL A 148 9.07 -12.00 -8.75
N ASP A 149 10.23 -11.36 -8.58
CA ASP A 149 10.54 -10.47 -7.46
C ASP A 149 9.56 -9.29 -7.39
N GLU A 150 9.32 -8.61 -8.52
CA GLU A 150 8.31 -7.54 -8.61
C GLU A 150 6.92 -8.04 -8.18
N THR A 151 6.48 -9.19 -8.71
CA THR A 151 5.17 -9.76 -8.35
C THR A 151 5.11 -10.12 -6.87
N PHE A 152 6.14 -10.78 -6.35
CA PHE A 152 6.20 -11.23 -4.97
C PHE A 152 6.12 -10.07 -3.98
N VAL A 153 6.92 -9.02 -4.19
CA VAL A 153 6.94 -7.81 -3.36
C VAL A 153 5.56 -7.17 -3.30
N ARG A 154 4.89 -7.05 -4.46
CA ARG A 154 3.57 -6.42 -4.53
C ARG A 154 2.46 -7.24 -3.86
N THR A 155 2.58 -8.57 -3.78
CA THR A 155 1.59 -9.34 -3.00
C THR A 155 1.56 -8.88 -1.54
N PHE A 156 2.68 -8.40 -0.96
CA PHE A 156 2.65 -7.88 0.41
C PHE A 156 1.87 -6.57 0.54
N GLU A 157 1.89 -5.70 -0.47
CA GLU A 157 1.09 -4.47 -0.52
C GLU A 157 -0.42 -4.76 -0.51
N GLU A 158 -0.84 -5.89 -1.10
CA GLU A 158 -2.27 -6.26 -1.18
C GLU A 158 -2.79 -7.08 0.00
N SER A 159 -1.92 -7.81 0.69
CA SER A 159 -2.32 -8.77 1.73
C SER A 159 -3.24 -8.14 2.77
N PHE A 160 -2.86 -6.99 3.30
CA PHE A 160 -3.64 -6.37 4.36
C PHE A 160 -4.89 -5.66 3.84
N SER A 161 -4.85 -5.03 2.66
CA SER A 161 -6.06 -4.40 2.10
C SER A 161 -7.15 -5.41 1.75
N ARG A 162 -6.77 -6.61 1.30
CA ARG A 162 -7.70 -7.75 1.13
C ARG A 162 -8.28 -8.22 2.46
N THR A 163 -7.47 -8.24 3.51
CA THR A 163 -7.91 -8.56 4.88
C THR A 163 -8.94 -7.56 5.39
N VAL A 164 -8.69 -6.26 5.19
CA VAL A 164 -9.63 -5.20 5.58
C VAL A 164 -10.92 -5.28 4.76
N LEU A 165 -10.82 -5.59 3.47
CA LEU A 165 -12.00 -5.75 2.63
C LEU A 165 -12.89 -6.90 3.13
N ASP A 166 -12.30 -8.01 3.59
CA ASP A 166 -13.06 -9.10 4.21
C ASP A 166 -13.75 -8.65 5.52
N VAL A 167 -13.06 -7.91 6.39
CA VAL A 167 -13.66 -7.28 7.60
C VAL A 167 -14.86 -6.41 7.20
N PHE A 168 -14.69 -5.58 6.17
CA PHE A 168 -15.75 -4.71 5.64
C PHE A 168 -16.93 -5.50 5.07
N ARG A 169 -16.67 -6.53 4.26
CA ARG A 169 -17.71 -7.35 3.60
C ARG A 169 -18.49 -8.22 4.58
N ALA A 170 -17.81 -8.73 5.61
CA ALA A 170 -18.42 -9.48 6.69
C ALA A 170 -19.11 -8.58 7.73
N ASP A 171 -19.07 -7.26 7.56
CA ASP A 171 -19.60 -6.25 8.48
C ASP A 171 -19.11 -6.46 9.92
N ARG A 172 -17.84 -6.87 10.05
CA ARG A 172 -17.18 -7.06 11.34
C ARG A 172 -16.72 -5.72 11.92
N PRO A 173 -16.57 -5.61 13.25
CA PRO A 173 -16.04 -4.41 13.88
C PRO A 173 -14.71 -3.99 13.24
N PHE A 174 -14.66 -2.77 12.73
CA PHE A 174 -13.48 -2.29 12.00
C PHE A 174 -12.23 -2.18 12.89
N THR A 175 -12.39 -2.16 14.22
CA THR A 175 -11.27 -2.28 15.17
C THR A 175 -10.48 -3.59 15.03
N GLU A 176 -11.04 -4.63 14.39
CA GLU A 176 -10.33 -5.89 14.10
C GLU A 176 -9.07 -5.68 13.24
N VAL A 177 -8.97 -4.59 12.47
CA VAL A 177 -7.75 -4.26 11.70
C VAL A 177 -6.52 -4.03 12.59
N LEU A 178 -6.72 -3.79 13.88
CA LEU A 178 -5.65 -3.66 14.87
C LEU A 178 -5.29 -5.00 15.48
N THR A 179 -6.25 -5.91 15.66
CA THR A 179 -6.08 -7.10 16.52
C THR A 179 -6.13 -8.43 15.76
N THR A 180 -6.45 -8.42 14.46
CA THR A 180 -6.56 -9.65 13.68
C THR A 180 -5.23 -10.37 13.56
N GLN A 181 -5.25 -11.69 13.72
CA GLN A 181 -4.16 -12.61 13.37
C GLN A 181 -4.45 -13.35 12.05
N THR A 182 -5.66 -13.18 11.51
CA THR A 182 -6.05 -13.73 10.21
C THR A 182 -5.82 -12.68 9.14
N VAL A 183 -4.96 -12.98 8.18
CA VAL A 183 -4.61 -12.12 7.05
C VAL A 183 -4.74 -12.87 5.74
N TYR A 184 -5.08 -12.18 4.66
CA TYR A 184 -5.11 -12.77 3.33
C TYR A 184 -3.69 -12.97 2.82
N LEU A 185 -3.32 -14.21 2.55
CA LEU A 185 -2.00 -14.59 2.03
C LEU A 185 -2.14 -15.50 0.81
N THR A 186 -1.14 -15.46 -0.04
CA THR A 186 -0.91 -16.44 -1.11
C THR A 186 0.06 -17.53 -0.64
N THR A 187 0.13 -18.65 -1.36
CA THR A 187 1.12 -19.71 -1.06
C THR A 187 2.55 -19.15 -1.07
N ALA A 188 2.89 -18.32 -2.06
CA ALA A 188 4.22 -17.73 -2.17
C ALA A 188 4.57 -16.89 -0.93
N GLN A 189 3.62 -16.09 -0.43
CA GLN A 189 3.82 -15.29 0.79
C GLN A 189 4.01 -16.15 2.03
N MET A 190 3.22 -17.22 2.17
CA MET A 190 3.38 -18.15 3.30
C MET A 190 4.77 -18.80 3.30
N VAL A 191 5.27 -19.22 2.12
CA VAL A 191 6.65 -19.74 1.95
C VAL A 191 7.69 -18.68 2.37
N GLY A 192 7.53 -17.43 1.93
CA GLY A 192 8.42 -16.33 2.28
C GLY A 192 8.43 -16.01 3.78
N LEU A 193 7.26 -15.96 4.41
CA LEU A 193 7.10 -15.71 5.84
C LEU A 193 7.66 -16.86 6.68
N ALA A 194 7.45 -18.11 6.28
CA ALA A 194 8.04 -19.28 6.95
C ALA A 194 9.58 -19.24 6.88
N LEU A 195 10.16 -18.85 5.74
CA LEU A 195 11.61 -18.63 5.66
C LEU A 195 12.06 -17.48 6.56
N SER A 196 11.31 -16.37 6.58
CA SER A 196 11.61 -15.22 7.44
C SER A 196 11.61 -15.58 8.90
N ASP A 197 10.70 -16.46 9.33
CA ASP A 197 10.62 -16.89 10.71
C ASP A 197 11.78 -17.81 11.09
N ASP A 198 12.17 -18.75 10.21
CA ASP A 198 13.30 -19.65 10.48
C ASP A 198 14.65 -18.92 10.51
N ARG A 199 14.82 -17.89 9.67
CA ARG A 199 15.97 -16.98 9.69
C ARG A 199 15.86 -16.06 10.91
N GLU A 200 17.00 -15.76 11.54
CA GLU A 200 17.05 -14.77 12.62
C GLU A 200 18.08 -13.71 12.28
N ILE A 201 17.73 -12.47 12.62
CA ILE A 201 18.63 -11.34 12.56
C ILE A 201 18.48 -10.56 13.85
N ASP A 202 19.53 -10.59 14.67
CA ASP A 202 19.56 -9.86 15.94
C ASP A 202 19.77 -8.35 15.72
N ASP A 203 19.82 -7.58 16.81
CA ASP A 203 20.03 -6.13 16.74
C ASP A 203 21.45 -5.72 16.31
N ASN A 204 22.41 -6.65 16.31
CA ASN A 204 23.76 -6.45 15.77
C ASN A 204 23.84 -6.76 14.26
N GLY A 205 22.75 -7.27 13.68
CA GLY A 205 22.72 -7.75 12.30
C GLY A 205 23.34 -9.13 12.11
N ASP A 206 23.61 -9.86 13.20
CA ASP A 206 24.09 -11.23 13.14
C ASP A 206 22.99 -12.16 12.64
N ARG A 207 23.32 -12.94 11.61
CA ARG A 207 22.36 -13.76 10.86
C ARG A 207 22.52 -15.22 11.23
N SER A 208 21.42 -15.86 11.60
CA SER A 208 21.37 -17.29 11.87
C SER A 208 20.15 -17.93 11.21
N TYR A 209 20.09 -19.26 11.24
CA TYR A 209 18.87 -20.01 10.99
C TYR A 209 18.66 -20.96 12.15
N ASN A 210 17.41 -21.13 12.56
CA ASN A 210 17.07 -21.99 13.68
C ASN A 210 17.17 -23.47 13.33
N ARG A 211 16.56 -23.85 12.20
CA ARG A 211 16.38 -25.26 11.84
C ARG A 211 16.97 -25.55 10.47
N SER A 212 16.65 -24.74 9.45
CA SER A 212 16.98 -25.07 8.07
C SER A 212 18.48 -25.29 7.81
N ARG A 213 19.36 -24.52 8.47
CA ARG A 213 20.81 -24.66 8.29
C ARG A 213 21.34 -26.02 8.73
N GLY A 214 20.72 -26.66 9.72
CA GLY A 214 21.06 -28.01 10.17
C GLY A 214 20.46 -29.12 9.31
N MET A 215 19.50 -28.80 8.43
CA MET A 215 18.75 -29.78 7.62
C MET A 215 19.15 -29.78 6.13
N ILE A 216 19.73 -28.69 5.64
CA ILE A 216 20.17 -28.54 4.25
C ILE A 216 21.69 -28.51 4.21
N ASP A 217 22.30 -29.66 3.92
CA ASP A 217 23.75 -29.87 3.82
C ASP A 217 24.27 -29.76 2.38
N GLN A 218 23.41 -30.02 1.39
CA GLN A 218 23.71 -29.85 -0.03
C GLN A 218 22.45 -29.52 -0.84
N LEU A 219 22.64 -28.88 -2.00
CA LEU A 219 21.64 -28.80 -3.06
C LEU A 219 22.17 -29.52 -4.30
N VAL A 220 21.29 -30.17 -5.05
CA VAL A 220 21.65 -30.78 -6.33
C VAL A 220 20.74 -30.20 -7.41
N TYR A 221 21.33 -29.68 -8.48
CA TYR A 221 20.60 -29.30 -9.68
C TYR A 221 20.78 -30.38 -10.73
N THR A 222 19.70 -30.91 -11.28
CA THR A 222 19.73 -32.07 -12.19
C THR A 222 18.81 -31.88 -13.38
N THR A 223 19.17 -32.49 -14.48
CA THR A 223 18.31 -32.60 -15.68
C THR A 223 17.39 -33.81 -15.63
N ALA A 224 17.58 -34.69 -14.65
CA ALA A 224 16.65 -35.78 -14.38
C ALA A 224 15.34 -35.22 -13.84
N ASN A 225 14.21 -35.76 -14.30
CA ASN A 225 12.91 -35.37 -13.79
C ASN A 225 12.70 -35.88 -12.36
N VAL A 226 12.86 -35.00 -11.39
CA VAL A 226 12.58 -35.22 -9.97
C VAL A 226 11.30 -34.46 -9.59
N PRO A 227 10.26 -35.14 -9.08
CA PRO A 227 9.06 -34.48 -8.60
C PRO A 227 9.35 -33.48 -7.48
N LEU A 228 8.66 -32.35 -7.47
CA LEU A 228 8.83 -31.34 -6.41
C LEU A 228 8.52 -31.91 -5.01
N SER A 229 7.51 -32.77 -4.90
CA SER A 229 7.16 -33.45 -3.64
C SER A 229 8.27 -34.36 -3.11
N GLU A 230 9.12 -34.92 -3.98
CA GLU A 230 10.30 -35.67 -3.57
C GLU A 230 11.49 -34.75 -3.26
N THR A 231 11.58 -33.59 -3.93
CA THR A 231 12.59 -32.56 -3.70
C THR A 231 12.43 -31.92 -2.32
N LEU A 232 11.18 -31.72 -1.89
CA LEU A 232 10.83 -31.00 -0.66
C LEU A 232 10.48 -31.92 0.51
N ASN A 233 10.78 -33.22 0.41
CA ASN A 233 10.60 -34.18 1.49
C ASN A 233 11.94 -34.55 2.13
N PRO A 234 12.22 -34.17 3.39
CA PRO A 234 13.48 -34.50 4.08
C PRO A 234 13.76 -36.00 4.22
N SER A 235 12.73 -36.86 4.09
CA SER A 235 12.87 -38.32 4.12
C SER A 235 13.12 -38.94 2.75
N SER A 236 13.06 -38.15 1.67
CA SER A 236 13.26 -38.59 0.30
C SER A 236 14.75 -38.70 -0.03
N PRO A 237 15.19 -39.72 -0.80
CA PRO A 237 16.54 -39.74 -1.36
C PRO A 237 16.82 -38.58 -2.33
N ASN A 238 15.77 -37.90 -2.79
CA ASN A 238 15.84 -36.74 -3.68
C ASN A 238 15.68 -35.40 -2.93
N TRP A 239 15.80 -35.39 -1.59
CA TRP A 239 15.79 -34.16 -0.80
C TRP A 239 16.75 -33.11 -1.38
N MET A 240 16.23 -31.89 -1.61
CA MET A 240 16.96 -30.74 -2.15
C MET A 240 17.61 -30.97 -3.53
N ARG A 241 17.06 -31.89 -4.32
CA ARG A 241 17.45 -32.16 -5.72
C ARG A 241 16.47 -31.52 -6.71
N PHE A 242 16.81 -30.34 -7.22
CA PHE A 242 15.95 -29.56 -8.11
C PHE A 242 16.15 -29.91 -9.58
N THR A 243 15.05 -30.18 -10.28
CA THR A 243 15.02 -30.35 -11.73
C THR A 243 15.19 -29.01 -12.45
N ILE A 244 16.07 -28.95 -13.44
CA ILE A 244 16.28 -27.79 -14.32
C ILE A 244 16.29 -28.21 -15.80
N PRO A 245 15.99 -27.29 -16.73
CA PRO A 245 16.15 -27.56 -18.16
C PRO A 245 17.60 -27.91 -18.52
N ALA A 246 17.79 -28.78 -19.51
CA ALA A 246 19.12 -29.20 -19.97
C ALA A 246 20.00 -28.04 -20.46
N GLU A 247 19.37 -26.99 -21.00
CA GLU A 247 20.01 -25.73 -21.42
C GLU A 247 20.62 -24.96 -20.24
N GLY A 248 20.18 -25.24 -19.00
CA GLY A 248 20.68 -24.64 -17.78
C GLY A 248 21.99 -25.23 -17.25
N LEU A 249 22.49 -26.35 -17.82
CA LEU A 249 23.78 -26.92 -17.47
C LEU A 249 24.79 -26.80 -18.64
N PRO A 250 25.96 -26.16 -18.45
CA PRO A 250 27.04 -26.15 -19.42
C PRO A 250 27.54 -27.57 -19.72
N GLY A 251 28.01 -27.79 -20.95
CA GLY A 251 28.58 -29.06 -21.38
C GLY A 251 29.82 -29.41 -20.56
N GLY A 252 29.69 -30.36 -19.63
CA GLY A 252 30.77 -30.80 -18.75
C GLY A 252 30.30 -31.35 -17.40
N CYS A 253 29.09 -31.02 -16.97
CA CYS A 253 28.61 -31.29 -15.60
C CYS A 253 28.00 -32.68 -15.40
N GLY A 254 28.18 -33.63 -16.31
CA GLY A 254 27.68 -35.00 -16.13
C GLY A 254 26.16 -35.13 -15.90
N GLY A 255 25.37 -34.09 -16.22
CA GLY A 255 23.92 -34.03 -16.01
C GLY A 255 23.47 -33.44 -14.66
N GLU A 256 24.40 -33.13 -13.74
CA GLU A 256 24.11 -32.62 -12.39
C GLU A 256 25.16 -31.62 -11.86
N ALA A 257 24.72 -30.66 -11.05
CA ALA A 257 25.58 -29.74 -10.31
C ALA A 257 25.28 -29.85 -8.81
N VAL A 258 26.30 -30.00 -7.96
CA VAL A 258 26.14 -30.17 -6.50
C VAL A 258 26.70 -28.95 -5.78
N LYS A 259 25.88 -28.28 -4.97
CA LYS A 259 26.25 -27.11 -4.16
C LYS A 259 26.34 -27.50 -2.69
N THR A 260 27.48 -27.26 -2.05
CA THR A 260 27.74 -27.57 -0.63
C THR A 260 28.24 -26.36 0.18
N ASN A 261 28.40 -25.21 -0.47
CA ASN A 261 28.94 -23.98 0.09
C ASN A 261 27.93 -22.82 0.00
N ASN A 262 28.24 -21.71 0.69
CA ASN A 262 27.40 -20.51 0.81
C ASN A 262 26.07 -20.78 1.54
N ASP A 263 25.13 -19.83 1.46
CA ASP A 263 23.81 -19.90 2.08
C ASP A 263 22.90 -20.86 1.28
N LEU A 264 22.98 -22.17 1.60
CA LEU A 264 22.21 -23.22 0.94
C LEU A 264 20.69 -23.06 1.15
N VAL A 265 20.28 -22.50 2.28
CA VAL A 265 18.87 -22.25 2.60
C VAL A 265 18.32 -21.20 1.64
N ARG A 266 19.03 -20.07 1.47
CA ARG A 266 18.68 -19.05 0.48
C ARG A 266 18.66 -19.62 -0.93
N ALA A 267 19.64 -20.44 -1.30
CA ALA A 267 19.69 -21.04 -2.64
C ALA A 267 18.51 -22.00 -2.88
N ALA A 268 18.07 -22.77 -1.88
CA ALA A 268 16.87 -23.61 -1.96
C ALA A 268 15.60 -22.77 -2.15
N PHE A 269 15.47 -21.70 -1.36
CA PHE A 269 14.37 -20.75 -1.51
C PHE A 269 14.36 -20.11 -2.90
N SER A 270 15.47 -19.57 -3.38
CA SER A 270 15.58 -19.01 -4.73
C SER A 270 15.22 -20.02 -5.82
N ALA A 271 15.60 -21.30 -5.66
CA ALA A 271 15.25 -22.36 -6.60
C ALA A 271 13.73 -22.61 -6.67
N LEU A 272 13.01 -22.56 -5.54
CA LEU A 272 11.54 -22.62 -5.53
C LEU A 272 10.91 -21.50 -6.36
N PHE A 273 11.52 -20.32 -6.32
CA PHE A 273 11.10 -19.14 -7.07
C PHE A 273 11.70 -19.08 -8.49
N GLY A 274 12.35 -20.14 -8.97
CA GLY A 274 12.84 -20.25 -10.34
C GLY A 274 14.18 -19.57 -10.60
N TYR A 275 15.02 -19.42 -9.59
CA TYR A 275 16.34 -18.82 -9.71
C TYR A 275 17.45 -19.74 -9.22
N TYR A 276 18.50 -19.85 -10.02
CA TYR A 276 19.64 -20.73 -9.75
C TYR A 276 20.95 -19.95 -9.86
N THR A 277 21.77 -20.02 -8.81
CA THR A 277 23.12 -19.43 -8.77
C THR A 277 24.19 -20.46 -9.10
N ASP A 278 25.17 -20.11 -9.93
CA ASP A 278 26.41 -20.87 -10.05
C ASP A 278 27.30 -20.69 -8.80
N ASN A 279 28.17 -21.66 -8.58
CA ASN A 279 29.38 -21.49 -7.77
C ASN A 279 30.54 -22.39 -8.22
N ASP A 280 30.33 -23.31 -9.17
CA ASP A 280 31.30 -24.36 -9.49
C ASP A 280 31.54 -24.49 -11.02
N GLY A 281 31.18 -23.46 -11.80
CA GLY A 281 31.39 -23.41 -13.26
C GLY A 281 30.43 -24.31 -14.04
N CYS A 282 29.38 -24.77 -13.36
CA CYS A 282 28.43 -25.77 -13.86
C CYS A 282 27.02 -25.24 -14.10
N MET A 283 26.85 -23.92 -14.01
CA MET A 283 25.65 -23.20 -14.44
C MET A 283 26.05 -21.87 -15.07
N PRO A 284 25.23 -21.31 -15.98
CA PRO A 284 25.31 -19.90 -16.28
C PRO A 284 25.12 -19.06 -15.02
N ASP A 285 25.86 -17.95 -14.90
CA ASP A 285 25.57 -16.94 -13.88
C ASP A 285 24.12 -16.46 -14.05
N ASN A 286 23.33 -16.50 -12.96
CA ASN A 286 21.95 -16.00 -12.89
C ASN A 286 20.94 -16.69 -13.83
N TYR A 287 20.87 -18.02 -13.76
CA TYR A 287 19.89 -18.78 -14.53
C TYR A 287 18.46 -18.62 -13.96
N ARG A 288 17.50 -18.23 -14.80
CA ARG A 288 16.11 -17.93 -14.43
C ARG A 288 15.11 -18.79 -15.21
N THR A 289 14.14 -19.36 -14.51
CA THR A 289 13.03 -20.13 -15.05
C THR A 289 11.70 -19.65 -14.48
N THR A 290 10.60 -20.26 -14.90
CA THR A 290 9.34 -20.18 -14.17
C THR A 290 9.49 -20.75 -12.75
N PRO A 291 8.81 -20.17 -11.74
CA PRO A 291 8.81 -20.69 -10.37
C PRO A 291 8.34 -22.14 -10.30
N LEU A 292 9.00 -22.95 -9.48
CA LEU A 292 8.58 -24.34 -9.20
C LEU A 292 7.29 -24.40 -8.38
N LEU A 293 6.97 -23.33 -7.65
CA LEU A 293 5.71 -23.16 -6.94
C LEU A 293 4.49 -23.13 -7.89
N GLY A 294 4.71 -22.77 -9.17
CA GLY A 294 3.67 -22.45 -10.14
C GLY A 294 3.25 -20.97 -10.06
N GLU A 295 2.72 -20.43 -11.15
CA GLU A 295 2.27 -19.02 -11.20
C GLU A 295 1.07 -18.77 -10.28
N GLU A 296 0.16 -19.75 -10.17
CA GLU A 296 -1.02 -19.67 -9.31
C GLU A 296 -0.68 -19.42 -7.83
N ALA A 297 0.51 -19.82 -7.37
CA ALA A 297 0.95 -19.62 -5.98
C ALA A 297 1.13 -18.14 -5.58
N PHE A 298 1.11 -17.21 -6.56
CA PHE A 298 1.16 -15.77 -6.33
C PHE A 298 -0.23 -15.12 -6.35
N PHE A 299 -1.28 -15.89 -6.66
CA PHE A 299 -2.63 -15.40 -6.91
C PHE A 299 -3.71 -16.16 -6.12
N ASP A 300 -3.34 -17.23 -5.42
CA ASP A 300 -4.23 -18.12 -4.67
C ASP A 300 -4.58 -17.59 -3.27
N TRP A 301 -5.05 -16.34 -3.23
CA TRP A 301 -5.43 -15.61 -2.03
C TRP A 301 -6.42 -16.37 -1.14
N ARG A 302 -6.10 -16.49 0.14
CA ARG A 302 -6.99 -17.07 1.16
C ARG A 302 -6.75 -16.45 2.53
N PRO A 303 -7.76 -16.45 3.42
CA PRO A 303 -7.57 -16.06 4.80
C PRO A 303 -6.69 -17.10 5.52
N VAL A 304 -5.61 -16.64 6.13
CA VAL A 304 -4.65 -17.47 6.87
C VAL A 304 -4.47 -16.91 8.27
N THR A 305 -4.72 -17.73 9.28
CA THR A 305 -4.46 -17.40 10.68
C THR A 305 -3.00 -17.65 11.01
N ILE A 306 -2.28 -16.58 11.34
CA ILE A 306 -0.90 -16.66 11.82
C ILE A 306 -0.94 -16.85 13.34
N ARG A 307 -0.28 -17.88 13.85
CA ARG A 307 -0.25 -18.16 15.29
C ARG A 307 1.11 -18.65 15.75
N ALA A 308 1.38 -18.45 17.03
CA ALA A 308 2.53 -19.06 17.70
C ALA A 308 2.42 -20.59 17.70
N PRO A 309 3.56 -21.32 17.72
CA PRO A 309 3.56 -22.75 17.95
C PRO A 309 2.99 -23.09 19.33
N SER A 310 2.15 -24.11 19.38
CA SER A 310 1.69 -24.73 20.62
C SER A 310 2.87 -25.41 21.33
N THR A 311 2.70 -25.76 22.62
CA THR A 311 3.75 -26.50 23.34
C THR A 311 4.10 -27.82 22.65
N GLY A 312 5.35 -27.94 22.20
CA GLY A 312 5.86 -29.11 21.48
C GLY A 312 5.52 -29.15 19.98
N GLU A 313 4.92 -28.10 19.45
CA GLU A 313 4.71 -27.90 18.01
C GLU A 313 5.92 -27.16 17.42
N GLU A 314 6.34 -27.59 16.23
CA GLU A 314 7.40 -26.92 15.49
C GLU A 314 6.82 -25.85 14.55
N PRO A 315 7.53 -24.74 14.27
CA PRO A 315 7.10 -23.76 13.29
C PRO A 315 7.03 -24.35 11.87
N THR A 316 6.18 -23.76 11.04
CA THR A 316 6.02 -24.11 9.63
C THR A 316 7.30 -23.83 8.85
N MET A 317 7.73 -24.76 8.00
CA MET A 317 8.95 -24.63 7.20
C MET A 317 8.64 -24.21 5.75
N PHE A 318 9.51 -23.40 5.15
CA PHE A 318 9.27 -22.85 3.80
C PHE A 318 9.17 -23.90 2.69
N TRP A 319 9.70 -25.11 2.89
CA TRP A 319 9.62 -26.21 1.92
C TRP A 319 8.35 -27.05 2.07
N GLU A 320 7.47 -26.80 3.05
CA GLU A 320 6.20 -27.51 3.25
C GLU A 320 5.11 -27.06 2.24
N VAL A 321 5.51 -26.82 0.98
CA VAL A 321 4.72 -26.17 -0.07
C VAL A 321 3.37 -26.86 -0.31
N ASP A 322 3.34 -28.20 -0.34
CA ASP A 322 2.11 -28.94 -0.59
C ASP A 322 1.08 -28.78 0.54
N GLU A 323 1.53 -28.66 1.79
CA GLU A 323 0.67 -28.37 2.94
C GLU A 323 0.21 -26.91 2.90
N LEU A 324 1.15 -25.98 2.67
CA LEU A 324 0.88 -24.54 2.59
C LEU A 324 -0.20 -24.21 1.58
N ARG A 325 -0.22 -24.86 0.40
CA ARG A 325 -1.23 -24.67 -0.67
C ARG A 325 -2.69 -24.84 -0.22
N THR A 326 -2.93 -25.63 0.82
CA THR A 326 -4.29 -25.94 1.29
C THR A 326 -4.55 -25.46 2.71
N SER A 327 -3.53 -24.93 3.39
CA SER A 327 -3.64 -24.48 4.78
C SER A 327 -4.28 -23.10 4.89
N ASN A 328 -5.11 -22.94 5.92
CA ASN A 328 -5.61 -21.65 6.43
C ASN A 328 -4.91 -21.26 7.74
N GLU A 329 -3.82 -21.94 8.09
CA GLU A 329 -2.98 -21.64 9.25
C GLU A 329 -1.50 -21.52 8.84
N LEU A 330 -0.78 -20.62 9.49
CA LEU A 330 0.67 -20.47 9.38
C LEU A 330 1.26 -20.36 10.78
N VAL A 331 2.13 -21.29 11.15
CA VAL A 331 2.70 -21.36 12.50
C VAL A 331 4.06 -20.68 12.51
N LEU A 332 4.13 -19.49 13.09
CA LEU A 332 5.33 -18.65 13.15
C LEU A 332 5.63 -18.27 14.61
N ARG A 333 6.91 -18.14 14.97
CA ARG A 333 7.32 -17.65 16.29
C ARG A 333 7.23 -16.13 16.40
N VAL A 334 7.48 -15.43 15.29
CA VAL A 334 7.37 -13.99 15.22
C VAL A 334 5.88 -13.59 15.23
N PRO A 335 5.40 -12.83 16.24
CA PRO A 335 4.00 -12.47 16.33
C PRO A 335 3.60 -11.54 15.18
N ARG A 336 2.43 -11.79 14.59
CA ARG A 336 1.82 -10.95 13.54
C ARG A 336 0.38 -10.66 13.94
N VAL A 337 0.12 -9.39 14.25
CA VAL A 337 -1.17 -8.86 14.69
C VAL A 337 -1.45 -7.52 14.01
N GLY A 338 -2.64 -7.39 13.43
CA GLY A 338 -3.12 -6.17 12.76
C GLY A 338 -2.22 -5.65 11.64
N PHE A 339 -2.52 -4.43 11.19
CA PHE A 339 -1.79 -3.80 10.08
C PHE A 339 -0.34 -3.46 10.42
N MET A 340 -0.07 -3.13 11.68
CA MET A 340 1.21 -2.54 12.11
C MET A 340 2.36 -3.56 12.20
N THR A 341 2.08 -4.84 11.96
CA THR A 341 3.09 -5.91 11.98
C THR A 341 3.23 -6.65 10.65
N THR A 342 2.57 -6.14 9.60
CA THR A 342 2.72 -6.69 8.26
C THR A 342 4.12 -6.38 7.72
N PRO A 343 4.70 -7.24 6.86
CA PRO A 343 5.96 -6.92 6.18
C PRO A 343 5.89 -5.61 5.38
N ALA A 344 4.75 -5.31 4.77
CA ALA A 344 4.53 -4.08 4.00
C ALA A 344 4.61 -2.83 4.89
N PHE A 345 4.00 -2.83 6.07
CA PHE A 345 4.09 -1.71 7.00
C PHE A 345 5.52 -1.51 7.51
N PHE A 346 6.21 -2.61 7.85
CA PHE A 346 7.61 -2.57 8.28
C PHE A 346 8.56 -2.10 7.18
N ALA A 347 8.31 -2.47 5.92
CA ALA A 347 9.08 -1.99 4.79
C ALA A 347 8.83 -0.51 4.48
N THR A 348 7.59 -0.02 4.71
CA THR A 348 7.26 1.41 4.56
C THR A 348 7.92 2.24 5.66
N TRP A 349 7.93 1.72 6.89
CA TRP A 349 8.45 2.40 8.07
C TRP A 349 9.56 1.59 8.74
N PRO A 350 10.73 1.43 8.09
CA PRO A 350 11.79 0.61 8.63
C PRO A 350 12.40 1.28 9.88
N THR A 351 12.83 0.42 10.80
CA THR A 351 13.55 0.82 12.01
C THR A 351 15.06 0.58 11.85
N ASN A 352 15.85 1.16 12.74
CA ASN A 352 17.28 0.91 12.89
C ASN A 352 17.72 1.20 14.34
N ASP A 353 19.02 1.08 14.61
CA ASP A 353 19.66 1.38 15.89
C ASP A 353 19.49 2.84 16.36
N ALA A 354 19.40 3.78 15.42
CA ALA A 354 19.21 5.20 15.74
C ALA A 354 17.76 5.50 16.18
N ASN A 355 16.76 4.99 15.45
CA ASN A 355 15.36 5.30 15.75
C ASN A 355 14.66 4.28 16.66
N GLN A 356 15.15 3.05 16.75
CA GLN A 356 14.70 2.01 17.68
C GLN A 356 13.18 1.83 17.77
N ALA A 357 12.50 1.81 16.63
CA ALA A 357 11.06 1.67 16.40
C ALA A 357 10.22 2.91 16.75
N ARG A 358 10.84 4.07 17.02
CA ARG A 358 10.14 5.36 17.21
C ARG A 358 9.28 5.72 16.00
N VAL A 359 9.82 5.51 14.81
CA VAL A 359 9.11 5.82 13.55
C VAL A 359 7.91 4.89 13.38
N THR A 360 8.13 3.58 13.50
CA THR A 360 7.09 2.55 13.38
C THR A 360 5.96 2.80 14.37
N THR A 361 6.31 3.18 15.59
CA THR A 361 5.36 3.52 16.65
C THR A 361 4.56 4.77 16.32
N ASN A 362 5.22 5.87 15.93
CA ASN A 362 4.51 7.10 15.55
C ASN A 362 3.57 6.86 14.36
N GLN A 363 4.01 6.12 13.35
CA GLN A 363 3.17 5.82 12.18
C GLN A 363 2.01 4.89 12.52
N THR A 364 2.20 3.98 13.48
CA THR A 364 1.10 3.16 13.99
C THR A 364 0.01 4.03 14.63
N LEU A 365 0.39 5.07 15.39
CA LEU A 365 -0.55 6.02 15.97
C LEU A 365 -1.24 6.88 14.91
N ILE A 366 -0.51 7.33 13.89
CA ILE A 366 -1.08 8.11 12.79
C ILE A 366 -2.14 7.30 12.06
N VAL A 367 -1.83 6.05 11.67
CA VAL A 367 -2.80 5.18 10.99
C VAL A 367 -3.99 4.84 11.89
N ALA A 368 -3.75 4.50 13.15
CA ALA A 368 -4.81 4.05 14.06
C ALA A 368 -5.68 5.20 14.59
N LEU A 369 -5.08 6.35 14.91
CA LEU A 369 -5.66 7.42 15.72
C LEU A 369 -5.62 8.81 15.03
N GLY A 370 -5.03 8.91 13.83
CA GLY A 370 -4.99 10.13 13.02
C GLY A 370 -4.15 11.25 13.62
N LYS A 371 -3.22 10.92 14.53
CA LYS A 371 -2.42 11.89 15.28
C LYS A 371 -0.98 11.39 15.46
N SER A 372 -0.03 12.32 15.38
CA SER A 372 1.39 12.16 15.68
C SER A 372 1.66 12.60 17.13
N PHE A 373 2.87 12.33 17.62
CA PHE A 373 3.38 13.03 18.80
C PHE A 373 3.64 14.50 18.47
N ASP A 374 3.15 15.39 19.33
CA ASP A 374 3.55 16.79 19.40
C ASP A 374 4.14 17.10 20.79
N SER A 375 4.92 18.17 20.91
CA SER A 375 5.54 18.56 22.19
C SER A 375 4.55 19.16 23.19
N GLU A 376 3.33 19.50 22.76
CA GLU A 376 2.32 20.21 23.56
C GLU A 376 1.36 19.25 24.29
N THR A 377 1.22 18.01 23.83
CA THR A 377 0.35 16.96 24.38
C THR A 377 1.12 15.96 25.25
N THR A 378 1.99 16.48 26.12
CA THR A 378 2.80 15.68 27.03
C THR A 378 1.99 15.14 28.20
N LEU A 379 1.39 13.96 28.01
CA LEU A 379 0.97 13.10 29.12
C LEU A 379 2.19 12.31 29.60
N ILE A 380 2.65 12.57 30.82
CA ILE A 380 3.76 11.81 31.42
C ILE A 380 3.34 10.34 31.52
N PRO A 381 4.08 9.38 30.92
CA PRO A 381 3.74 7.98 31.02
C PRO A 381 3.85 7.47 32.45
N ALA A 382 3.14 6.38 32.74
CA ALA A 382 3.15 5.78 34.06
C ALA A 382 4.54 5.25 34.46
N PHE A 383 5.39 4.93 33.46
CA PHE A 383 6.74 4.41 33.64
C PHE A 383 7.68 4.96 32.58
N ASP A 384 8.93 5.23 32.98
CA ASP A 384 10.04 5.70 32.13
C ASP A 384 11.15 4.64 31.99
N ASP A 385 10.90 3.38 32.39
CA ASP A 385 11.87 2.28 32.38
C ASP A 385 12.61 2.09 31.04
N ALA A 386 11.98 2.43 29.91
CA ALA A 386 12.53 2.31 28.55
C ALA A 386 13.01 3.63 27.95
N LEU A 387 13.06 4.71 28.74
CA LEU A 387 13.56 6.00 28.33
C LEU A 387 15.07 5.92 28.04
N ASP A 388 15.49 6.50 26.92
CA ASP A 388 16.89 6.50 26.54
C ASP A 388 17.65 7.65 27.22
N ASP A 389 18.11 7.44 28.44
CA ASP A 389 18.85 8.44 29.23
C ASP A 389 20.10 9.00 28.51
N SER A 390 20.63 8.28 27.51
CA SER A 390 21.79 8.72 26.73
C SER A 390 21.43 9.69 25.60
N HIS A 391 20.17 9.71 25.17
CA HIS A 391 19.65 10.57 24.10
C HIS A 391 18.71 11.67 24.58
N VAL A 392 18.33 11.69 25.86
CA VAL A 392 17.27 12.57 26.35
C VAL A 392 17.71 13.36 27.59
N ASP A 393 18.07 14.62 27.38
CA ASP A 393 18.30 15.60 28.45
C ASP A 393 16.98 16.34 28.75
N PRO A 394 16.47 16.30 30.01
CA PRO A 394 15.25 17.00 30.42
C PRO A 394 15.21 18.51 30.15
N SER A 395 16.36 19.14 29.90
CA SER A 395 16.47 20.54 29.56
C SER A 395 16.34 20.85 28.06
N THR A 396 16.20 19.82 27.21
CA THR A 396 16.14 19.95 25.75
C THR A 396 14.72 19.80 25.21
N ALA A 397 14.46 20.37 24.03
CA ALA A 397 13.20 20.16 23.32
C ALA A 397 12.95 18.68 22.96
N CYS A 398 14.00 17.86 22.86
CA CYS A 398 13.89 16.42 22.59
C CYS A 398 13.17 15.68 23.72
N TRP A 399 13.28 16.14 24.97
CA TRP A 399 12.64 15.50 26.12
C TRP A 399 11.14 15.33 25.95
N GLY A 400 10.45 16.36 25.45
CA GLY A 400 8.99 16.34 25.31
C GLY A 400 8.47 15.23 24.40
N CYS A 401 9.19 14.91 23.32
CA CYS A 401 8.80 13.81 22.42
C CYS A 401 9.22 12.46 22.98
N HIS A 402 10.45 12.36 23.49
CA HIS A 402 11.03 11.09 23.91
C HIS A 402 10.39 10.52 25.17
N VAL A 403 9.99 11.37 26.12
CA VAL A 403 9.36 10.91 27.37
C VAL A 403 8.11 10.08 27.11
N ASN A 404 7.39 10.32 26.00
CA ASN A 404 6.20 9.56 25.63
C ASN A 404 6.50 8.45 24.62
N LEU A 405 7.38 8.71 23.66
CA LEU A 405 7.61 7.81 22.53
C LEU A 405 8.54 6.65 22.90
N ASP A 406 9.50 6.85 23.81
CA ASP A 406 10.46 5.80 24.20
C ASP A 406 9.81 4.67 25.01
N PRO A 407 8.94 4.95 26.00
CA PRO A 407 8.15 3.88 26.61
C PRO A 407 7.20 3.19 25.63
N MET A 408 6.66 3.89 24.65
CA MET A 408 5.70 3.30 23.72
C MET A 408 6.36 2.44 22.63
N ARG A 409 7.51 2.85 22.09
CA ARG A 409 8.25 2.03 21.10
C ARG A 409 8.67 0.68 21.67
N GLN A 410 8.73 0.56 23.00
CA GLN A 410 9.11 -0.66 23.67
C GLN A 410 8.14 -1.82 23.41
N TYR A 411 6.86 -1.57 23.07
CA TYR A 411 5.96 -2.65 22.62
C TYR A 411 6.49 -3.35 21.37
N PHE A 412 7.03 -2.59 20.41
CA PHE A 412 7.68 -3.17 19.24
C PHE A 412 8.99 -3.85 19.62
N ARG A 413 9.82 -3.21 20.44
CA ARG A 413 11.13 -3.75 20.82
C ARG A 413 11.06 -5.03 21.66
N ASN A 414 10.01 -5.20 22.46
CA ASN A 414 9.74 -6.44 23.19
C ASN A 414 9.40 -7.60 22.26
N SER A 415 8.82 -7.32 21.08
CA SER A 415 8.45 -8.32 20.09
C SER A 415 9.50 -8.51 18.98
N PHE A 416 10.23 -7.46 18.63
CA PHE A 416 10.99 -7.38 17.39
C PHE A 416 12.41 -6.81 17.53
N THR A 417 13.34 -7.36 16.75
CA THR A 417 14.66 -6.78 16.49
C THR A 417 14.57 -5.60 15.53
N TYR A 418 15.69 -4.91 15.25
CA TYR A 418 15.72 -3.83 14.25
C TYR A 418 15.41 -4.29 12.81
N TYR A 419 15.46 -5.59 12.57
CA TYR A 419 15.12 -6.21 11.29
C TYR A 419 13.74 -6.88 11.32
N TYR A 420 12.97 -6.68 12.39
CA TYR A 420 11.64 -7.24 12.61
C TYR A 420 11.58 -8.78 12.70
N HIS A 421 12.68 -9.38 13.16
CA HIS A 421 12.74 -10.78 13.61
C HIS A 421 12.36 -10.87 15.09
N ALA A 422 12.15 -12.07 15.62
CA ALA A 422 11.79 -12.25 17.03
C ALA A 422 12.88 -11.64 17.93
N GLN A 423 12.49 -10.78 18.87
CA GLN A 423 13.42 -10.31 19.90
C GLN A 423 13.77 -11.47 20.84
N GLN A 424 15.05 -11.67 21.12
CA GLN A 424 15.56 -12.71 22.03
C GLN A 424 16.43 -12.16 23.16
N ASP A 425 16.81 -10.88 23.09
CA ASP A 425 17.58 -10.25 24.14
C ASP A 425 16.69 -9.99 25.36
N ALA A 426 16.93 -10.77 26.42
CA ALA A 426 16.23 -10.62 27.69
C ALA A 426 16.40 -9.23 28.32
N SER A 427 17.52 -8.55 28.06
CA SER A 427 17.73 -7.18 28.57
C SER A 427 16.80 -6.17 27.91
N VAL A 428 16.42 -6.41 26.65
CA VAL A 428 15.40 -5.60 25.94
C VAL A 428 14.00 -6.01 26.40
N GLN A 429 13.69 -7.31 26.46
CA GLN A 429 12.35 -7.80 26.81
C GLN A 429 11.92 -7.52 28.25
N THR A 430 12.87 -7.33 29.16
CA THR A 430 12.57 -7.00 30.56
C THR A 430 12.18 -5.53 30.77
N LEU A 431 12.35 -4.68 29.75
CA LEU A 431 11.89 -3.30 29.81
C LEU A 431 10.37 -3.24 29.73
N ARG A 432 9.78 -2.41 30.59
CA ARG A 432 8.34 -2.19 30.63
C ARG A 432 7.95 -1.15 29.57
N PRO A 433 7.04 -1.48 28.65
CA PRO A 433 6.48 -0.48 27.76
C PRO A 433 5.41 0.36 28.49
N SER A 434 5.08 1.53 27.98
CA SER A 434 3.96 2.32 28.48
C SER A 434 3.23 3.02 27.35
N PHE A 435 1.89 3.04 27.43
CA PHE A 435 1.07 3.83 26.54
C PHE A 435 0.59 5.10 27.25
N ALA A 436 0.90 6.27 26.68
CA ALA A 436 0.34 7.55 27.09
C ALA A 436 0.16 8.43 25.85
N PHE A 437 -1.08 8.67 25.45
CA PHE A 437 -1.39 9.42 24.24
C PHE A 437 -2.83 9.97 24.28
N GLN A 438 -3.01 11.24 23.89
CA GLN A 438 -4.33 11.86 23.64
C GLN A 438 -5.40 11.58 24.74
N GLY A 439 -5.00 11.73 26.01
CA GLY A 439 -5.88 11.56 27.18
C GLY A 439 -5.96 10.15 27.74
N VAL A 440 -5.34 9.15 27.09
CA VAL A 440 -5.35 7.76 27.52
C VAL A 440 -3.98 7.35 28.04
N SER A 441 -3.95 6.67 29.19
CA SER A 441 -2.74 6.04 29.71
C SER A 441 -3.04 4.63 30.19
N ILE A 442 -2.18 3.67 29.81
CA ILE A 442 -2.29 2.26 30.17
C ILE A 442 -0.99 1.81 30.86
N GLU A 443 -1.15 1.16 32.01
CA GLU A 443 -0.07 0.46 32.69
C GLU A 443 0.16 -0.91 32.04
N SER A 444 1.40 -1.16 31.63
CA SER A 444 1.80 -2.44 31.04
C SER A 444 2.75 -3.24 31.92
N ALA A 445 2.84 -4.53 31.66
CA ALA A 445 3.79 -5.43 32.31
C ALA A 445 5.12 -5.48 31.52
N PRO A 446 6.25 -5.80 32.18
CA PRO A 446 7.48 -6.15 31.49
C PRO A 446 7.26 -7.25 30.45
N GLY A 447 7.78 -7.07 29.25
CA GLY A 447 7.62 -8.00 28.14
C GLY A 447 6.31 -7.88 27.36
N ASP A 448 5.38 -7.01 27.76
CA ASP A 448 4.20 -6.71 26.93
C ASP A 448 4.66 -6.26 25.53
N GLY A 449 4.12 -6.90 24.50
CA GLY A 449 4.52 -6.70 23.11
C GLY A 449 3.45 -6.02 22.27
N VAL A 450 3.58 -6.14 20.95
CA VAL A 450 2.65 -5.52 19.99
C VAL A 450 1.20 -5.95 20.11
N GLU A 451 0.90 -7.13 20.66
CA GLU A 451 -0.49 -7.56 20.93
C GLU A 451 -1.15 -6.70 22.03
N ALA A 452 -0.40 -6.29 23.06
CA ALA A 452 -0.91 -5.40 24.10
C ALA A 452 -1.14 -3.99 23.56
N LEU A 453 -0.24 -3.51 22.69
CA LEU A 453 -0.43 -2.24 21.96
C LEU A 453 -1.68 -2.30 21.07
N ALA A 454 -1.86 -3.39 20.30
CA ALA A 454 -3.03 -3.60 19.45
C ALA A 454 -4.34 -3.51 20.25
N SER A 455 -4.40 -4.17 21.40
CA SER A 455 -5.55 -4.13 22.31
C SER A 455 -5.80 -2.74 22.90
N THR A 456 -4.75 -1.96 23.13
CA THR A 456 -4.88 -0.58 23.61
C THR A 456 -5.46 0.32 22.51
N LEU A 457 -4.94 0.23 21.30
CA LEU A 457 -5.40 1.02 20.16
C LEU A 457 -6.85 0.70 19.78
N SER A 458 -7.28 -0.57 19.89
CA SER A 458 -8.63 -0.99 19.47
C SER A 458 -9.74 -0.43 20.35
N THR A 459 -9.41 0.03 21.55
CA THR A 459 -10.35 0.64 22.51
C THR A 459 -10.15 2.15 22.65
N HIS A 460 -9.20 2.73 21.91
CA HIS A 460 -8.87 4.14 22.03
C HIS A 460 -9.98 5.04 21.45
N PRO A 461 -10.43 6.09 22.16
CA PRO A 461 -11.56 6.93 21.73
C PRO A 461 -11.32 7.67 20.40
N ARG A 462 -10.06 7.91 20.03
CA ARG A 462 -9.67 8.50 18.73
C ARG A 462 -9.83 7.58 17.53
N PHE A 463 -10.00 6.27 17.70
CA PHE A 463 -10.06 5.35 16.56
C PHE A 463 -11.20 5.71 15.59
N ALA A 464 -12.41 5.91 16.11
CA ALA A 464 -13.58 6.26 15.30
C ALA A 464 -13.41 7.60 14.52
N PRO A 465 -13.11 8.74 15.17
CA PRO A 465 -12.92 10.00 14.43
C PRO A 465 -11.75 9.95 13.45
N ALA A 466 -10.66 9.24 13.75
CA ALA A 466 -9.55 9.07 12.82
C ALA A 466 -9.97 8.40 11.50
N TRP A 467 -10.78 7.34 11.58
CA TRP A 467 -11.24 6.62 10.40
C TRP A 467 -12.33 7.33 9.62
N VAL A 468 -13.20 8.11 10.28
CA VAL A 468 -14.08 9.06 9.59
C VAL A 468 -13.25 10.09 8.84
N GLN A 469 -12.18 10.61 9.47
CA GLN A 469 -11.31 11.61 8.87
C GLN A 469 -10.54 11.06 7.64
N ASN A 470 -10.04 9.83 7.71
CA ASN A 470 -9.46 9.15 6.55
C ASN A 470 -10.45 9.01 5.39
N ALA A 471 -11.70 8.64 5.67
CA ALA A 471 -12.74 8.54 4.65
C ALA A 471 -13.13 9.92 4.08
N CYS A 472 -13.07 10.99 4.87
CA CYS A 472 -13.24 12.37 4.40
C CYS A 472 -12.17 12.78 3.39
N TYR A 473 -10.89 12.50 3.67
CA TYR A 473 -9.81 12.74 2.72
C TYR A 473 -10.00 11.91 1.45
N PHE A 474 -10.42 10.65 1.59
CA PHE A 474 -10.73 9.82 0.43
C PHE A 474 -11.85 10.43 -0.43
N ALA A 475 -12.87 11.04 0.17
CA ALA A 475 -14.02 11.58 -0.55
C ALA A 475 -13.82 13.00 -1.11
N THR A 476 -13.04 13.84 -0.43
CA THR A 476 -12.96 15.29 -0.72
C THR A 476 -11.55 15.83 -0.89
N SER A 477 -10.51 15.02 -0.64
CA SER A 477 -9.11 15.49 -0.53
C SER A 477 -8.91 16.58 0.55
N MET A 478 -9.85 16.70 1.49
CA MET A 478 -9.84 17.70 2.56
C MET A 478 -10.14 17.05 3.92
N ALA A 479 -9.77 17.77 4.98
CA ALA A 479 -10.23 17.43 6.31
C ALA A 479 -11.74 17.66 6.43
N CYS A 480 -12.43 16.87 7.25
CA CYS A 480 -13.77 17.24 7.69
C CYS A 480 -13.64 18.07 8.98
N PRO A 481 -14.54 19.02 9.24
CA PRO A 481 -14.51 19.80 10.47
C PRO A 481 -14.88 18.91 11.66
N GLU A 482 -13.88 18.37 12.38
CA GLU A 482 -14.10 17.45 13.51
C GLU A 482 -15.03 18.04 14.60
N GLY A 483 -15.05 19.36 14.76
CA GLY A 483 -15.92 20.05 15.73
C GLY A 483 -17.38 20.25 15.29
N SER A 484 -17.73 19.89 14.05
CA SER A 484 -19.09 20.04 13.52
C SER A 484 -20.04 18.97 14.08
N GLU A 485 -21.33 19.31 14.21
CA GLU A 485 -22.37 18.37 14.61
C GLU A 485 -22.46 17.19 13.62
N GLU A 486 -22.38 17.48 12.32
CA GLU A 486 -22.41 16.47 11.26
C GLU A 486 -21.28 15.44 11.39
N PHE A 487 -20.04 15.87 11.65
CA PHE A 487 -18.92 14.95 11.84
C PHE A 487 -19.12 14.08 13.08
N GLN A 488 -19.54 14.69 14.20
CA GLN A 488 -19.80 13.95 15.44
C GLN A 488 -20.95 12.96 15.29
N ASN A 489 -21.96 13.27 14.47
CA ASN A 489 -23.05 12.35 14.13
C ASN A 489 -22.53 11.12 13.38
N VAL A 490 -21.68 11.29 12.37
CA VAL A 490 -21.05 10.17 11.65
C VAL A 490 -20.20 9.31 12.60
N VAL A 491 -19.39 9.92 13.45
CA VAL A 491 -18.58 9.21 14.47
C VAL A 491 -19.47 8.41 15.41
N SER A 492 -20.56 9.01 15.88
CA SER A 492 -21.53 8.37 16.76
C SER A 492 -22.22 7.17 16.08
N VAL A 493 -22.63 7.31 14.82
CA VAL A 493 -23.20 6.19 14.03
C VAL A 493 -22.18 5.06 13.86
N PHE A 494 -20.92 5.39 13.61
CA PHE A 494 -19.86 4.39 13.51
C PHE A 494 -19.69 3.62 14.82
N GLN A 495 -19.66 4.30 15.96
CA GLN A 495 -19.56 3.67 17.28
C GLN A 495 -20.80 2.84 17.62
N GLN A 496 -22.01 3.37 17.42
CA GLN A 496 -23.28 2.71 17.78
C GLN A 496 -23.59 1.50 16.90
N SER A 497 -23.09 1.47 15.67
CA SER A 497 -23.17 0.30 14.78
C SER A 497 -22.19 -0.82 15.15
N GLY A 498 -21.45 -0.70 16.24
CA GLY A 498 -20.42 -1.66 16.63
C GLY A 498 -19.15 -1.56 15.80
N MET A 499 -18.82 -0.35 15.32
CA MET A 499 -17.71 -0.08 14.40
C MET A 499 -17.92 -0.71 13.01
N SER A 500 -19.14 -0.70 12.47
CA SER A 500 -19.38 -1.10 11.08
C SER A 500 -18.83 -0.03 10.12
N PHE A 501 -17.73 -0.33 9.42
CA PHE A 501 -17.15 0.60 8.44
C PHE A 501 -18.10 0.84 7.26
N ARG A 502 -18.89 -0.17 6.87
CA ARG A 502 -19.92 -0.03 5.84
C ARG A 502 -21.00 0.97 6.24
N THR A 503 -21.51 0.85 7.47
CA THR A 503 -22.49 1.81 8.00
C THR A 503 -21.90 3.21 8.08
N MET A 504 -20.65 3.35 8.52
CA MET A 504 -19.95 4.64 8.55
C MET A 504 -19.81 5.25 7.15
N LEU A 505 -19.41 4.49 6.13
CA LEU A 505 -19.31 5.00 4.76
C LEU A 505 -20.68 5.44 4.21
N VAL A 506 -21.74 4.65 4.42
CA VAL A 506 -23.10 5.03 3.99
C VAL A 506 -23.53 6.34 4.66
N GLU A 507 -23.29 6.48 5.96
CA GLU A 507 -23.59 7.69 6.72
C GLU A 507 -22.80 8.89 6.20
N LEU A 508 -21.47 8.76 6.09
CA LEU A 508 -20.58 9.83 5.66
C LEU A 508 -20.88 10.30 4.23
N PHE A 509 -20.96 9.37 3.27
CA PHE A 509 -21.15 9.71 1.86
C PHE A 509 -22.57 10.23 1.54
N SER A 510 -23.54 9.97 2.41
CA SER A 510 -24.86 10.61 2.31
C SER A 510 -24.95 11.95 3.04
N SER A 511 -24.06 12.21 4.00
CA SER A 511 -24.08 13.43 4.81
C SER A 511 -23.69 14.69 4.01
N PRO A 512 -24.13 15.88 4.48
CA PRO A 512 -23.72 17.17 3.93
C PRO A 512 -22.21 17.41 3.86
N LEU A 513 -21.40 16.69 4.66
CA LEU A 513 -19.93 16.76 4.60
C LEU A 513 -19.39 16.37 3.21
N ILE A 514 -20.09 15.48 2.50
CA ILE A 514 -19.68 14.96 1.19
C ILE A 514 -20.66 15.38 0.09
N SER A 515 -21.96 15.36 0.40
CA SER A 515 -23.01 15.64 -0.59
C SER A 515 -23.18 17.13 -0.87
N ALA A 516 -22.80 18.00 0.06
CA ALA A 516 -23.08 19.44 0.00
C ALA A 516 -24.55 19.74 -0.32
N GLU A 517 -25.49 18.93 0.18
CA GLU A 517 -26.92 19.23 0.08
C GLU A 517 -27.35 20.37 1.02
N THR A 518 -26.60 20.56 2.10
CA THR A 518 -26.72 21.68 3.04
C THR A 518 -25.32 22.14 3.46
N CYS A 519 -25.23 23.37 3.94
CA CYS A 519 -23.93 23.91 4.32
C CYS A 519 -23.44 23.31 5.64
N VAL A 520 -22.18 22.88 5.66
CA VAL A 520 -21.39 22.66 6.87
C VAL A 520 -20.14 23.53 6.75
N GLU A 521 -19.98 24.48 7.68
CA GLU A 521 -18.86 25.42 7.65
C GLU A 521 -17.53 24.67 7.63
N SER A 522 -16.61 25.09 6.75
CA SER A 522 -15.30 24.47 6.57
C SER A 522 -15.31 23.02 6.07
N ALA A 523 -16.44 22.50 5.56
CA ALA A 523 -16.47 21.23 4.85
C ALA A 523 -16.00 21.37 3.40
N GLY A 524 -15.50 20.26 2.82
CA GLY A 524 -15.07 20.18 1.41
C GLY A 524 -16.06 19.45 0.50
N GLY A 525 -17.33 19.33 0.90
CA GLY A 525 -18.33 18.57 0.16
C GLY A 525 -18.64 19.15 -1.23
N ASP A 526 -18.57 20.46 -1.37
CA ASP A 526 -18.73 21.24 -2.60
C ASP A 526 -17.46 21.27 -3.46
N ILE A 527 -16.32 20.83 -2.91
CA ILE A 527 -15.07 20.73 -3.64
C ILE A 527 -15.09 19.46 -4.50
N PRO A 528 -14.77 19.56 -5.80
CA PRO A 528 -14.62 18.37 -6.64
C PRO A 528 -13.41 17.55 -6.16
N SER A 529 -13.60 16.24 -5.94
CA SER A 529 -12.45 15.35 -5.72
C SER A 529 -11.57 15.37 -6.96
N VAL A 530 -10.28 15.66 -6.80
CA VAL A 530 -9.33 15.77 -7.91
C VAL A 530 -8.81 14.43 -8.42
N SER A 531 -8.44 14.45 -9.70
CA SER A 531 -7.91 13.36 -10.53
C SER A 531 -6.64 12.74 -9.96
N ARG A 532 -6.79 11.82 -9.02
CA ARG A 532 -5.75 10.90 -8.58
C ARG A 532 -5.53 9.86 -9.67
N ALA A 533 -4.28 9.46 -9.91
CA ALA A 533 -3.92 8.48 -10.93
C ALA A 533 -4.87 7.28 -10.96
N ARG A 534 -5.01 6.60 -9.82
CA ARG A 534 -5.84 5.39 -9.73
C ARG A 534 -7.33 5.67 -9.79
N HIS A 535 -7.79 6.86 -9.43
CA HIS A 535 -9.21 7.23 -9.62
C HIS A 535 -9.56 7.33 -11.09
N PHE A 536 -8.71 8.00 -11.89
CA PHE A 536 -8.87 8.08 -13.34
C PHE A 536 -8.79 6.68 -13.98
N CYS A 537 -7.78 5.89 -13.62
CA CYS A 537 -7.56 4.57 -14.21
C CYS A 537 -8.71 3.61 -13.96
N THR A 538 -9.17 3.45 -12.72
CA THR A 538 -10.34 2.61 -12.42
C THR A 538 -11.60 3.12 -13.11
N THR A 539 -11.79 4.45 -13.18
CA THR A 539 -12.96 5.04 -13.88
C THR A 539 -12.96 4.66 -15.35
N VAL A 540 -11.84 4.81 -16.05
CA VAL A 540 -11.73 4.43 -17.47
C VAL A 540 -11.87 2.92 -17.65
N SER A 541 -11.19 2.11 -16.82
CA SER A 541 -11.30 0.65 -16.85
C SER A 541 -12.77 0.20 -16.74
N ASN A 542 -13.48 0.69 -15.72
CA ASN A 542 -14.85 0.28 -15.44
C ASN A 542 -15.85 0.79 -16.48
N ARG A 543 -15.69 2.03 -16.96
CA ARG A 543 -16.61 2.62 -17.95
C ARG A 543 -16.40 2.07 -19.36
N LEU A 544 -15.19 1.66 -19.72
CA LEU A 544 -14.90 1.08 -21.03
C LEU A 544 -14.90 -0.46 -21.04
N GLY A 545 -14.96 -1.10 -19.86
CA GLY A 545 -14.80 -2.56 -19.75
C GLY A 545 -13.40 -3.03 -20.11
N LEU A 546 -12.39 -2.17 -19.92
CA LEU A 546 -10.99 -2.51 -20.12
C LEU A 546 -10.42 -3.06 -18.83
N SER A 547 -9.78 -4.22 -18.89
CA SER A 547 -9.00 -4.73 -17.77
C SER A 547 -7.74 -3.87 -17.62
N ASP A 548 -7.71 -3.06 -16.56
CA ASP A 548 -6.60 -2.18 -16.22
C ASP A 548 -6.13 -1.28 -17.37
N ALA A 549 -6.96 -0.32 -17.74
CA ALA A 549 -6.69 0.62 -18.82
C ALA A 549 -5.31 1.27 -18.70
N CYS A 550 -4.87 1.62 -17.49
CA CYS A 550 -3.61 2.32 -17.27
C CYS A 550 -2.36 1.44 -17.14
N GLY A 551 -2.49 0.11 -17.06
CA GLY A 551 -1.34 -0.72 -16.68
C GLY A 551 -0.98 -0.62 -15.18
N THR A 552 -1.89 -0.11 -14.34
CA THR A 552 -1.72 0.08 -12.90
C THR A 552 -2.07 -1.17 -12.07
N GLU A 553 -3.02 -1.99 -12.53
CA GLU A 553 -3.54 -3.19 -11.85
C GLU A 553 -3.12 -4.52 -12.51
N THR A 554 -2.83 -4.56 -13.81
CA THR A 554 -2.46 -5.76 -14.58
C THR A 554 -0.96 -6.01 -14.61
N TYR A 555 -0.34 -5.87 -13.44
CA TYR A 555 0.81 -6.71 -13.13
C TYR A 555 0.43 -8.19 -12.96
N TYR A 556 -0.87 -8.49 -12.87
CA TYR A 556 -1.42 -9.74 -12.35
C TYR A 556 -2.14 -10.60 -13.39
N GLN A 557 -1.53 -10.78 -14.57
CA GLN A 557 -2.09 -11.37 -15.81
C GLN A 557 -2.87 -10.37 -16.65
N SER A 558 -2.28 -9.95 -17.77
CA SER A 558 -3.08 -9.50 -18.90
C SER A 558 -2.87 -10.44 -20.06
N GLU A 559 -3.96 -10.89 -20.65
CA GLU A 559 -3.96 -11.63 -21.91
C GLU A 559 -3.52 -10.78 -23.12
N ARG A 560 -3.11 -9.51 -22.92
CA ARG A 560 -2.68 -8.59 -23.98
C ARG A 560 -1.25 -8.11 -23.78
N ARG A 561 -0.32 -8.96 -24.23
CA ARG A 561 1.10 -8.65 -24.46
C ARG A 561 1.22 -7.47 -25.44
N GLY A 562 1.99 -6.43 -25.10
CA GLY A 562 2.69 -5.65 -26.14
C GLY A 562 2.78 -4.12 -25.99
N GLU A 563 1.82 -3.42 -25.40
CA GLU A 563 1.71 -1.95 -25.61
C GLU A 563 1.62 -1.09 -24.34
N ARG A 564 2.15 -1.60 -23.21
CA ARG A 564 1.95 -1.02 -21.85
C ARG A 564 3.01 -0.04 -21.37
N GLY A 565 4.07 0.19 -22.14
CA GLY A 565 5.22 0.98 -21.66
C GLY A 565 4.90 2.46 -21.46
N VAL A 566 4.15 3.06 -22.39
CA VAL A 566 3.93 4.52 -22.42
C VAL A 566 2.86 4.94 -21.42
N THR A 567 1.69 4.29 -21.39
CA THR A 567 0.62 4.59 -20.42
C THR A 567 1.09 4.47 -18.98
N ARG A 568 1.93 3.46 -18.69
CA ARG A 568 2.54 3.28 -17.37
C ARG A 568 3.58 4.36 -17.04
N GLN A 569 4.41 4.78 -17.99
CA GLN A 569 5.34 5.90 -17.75
C GLN A 569 4.60 7.22 -17.57
N LEU A 570 3.47 7.40 -18.26
CA LEU A 570 2.62 8.59 -18.13
C LEU A 570 1.88 8.62 -16.79
N ILE A 571 1.45 7.47 -16.25
CA ILE A 571 0.76 7.45 -14.96
C ILE A 571 1.68 7.83 -13.80
N GLU A 572 2.99 7.58 -13.89
CA GLU A 572 3.97 8.04 -12.90
C GLU A 572 4.03 9.58 -12.79
N VAL A 573 3.53 10.31 -13.81
CA VAL A 573 3.43 11.78 -13.82
C VAL A 573 2.16 12.27 -13.12
N VAL A 574 1.14 11.43 -12.98
CA VAL A 574 -0.08 11.73 -12.23
C VAL A 574 0.15 11.22 -10.80
N PRO A 575 0.31 12.10 -9.80
CA PRO A 575 0.54 11.62 -8.45
C PRO A 575 -0.65 10.81 -7.91
N ASP A 576 -0.35 10.03 -6.90
CA ASP A 576 -1.31 9.20 -6.19
C ASP A 576 -1.31 9.58 -4.71
N ASP A 577 -2.32 9.12 -3.99
CA ASP A 577 -2.38 9.33 -2.54
C ASP A 577 -1.20 8.61 -1.87
N GLY A 578 -0.61 9.26 -0.87
CA GLY A 578 0.49 8.72 -0.09
C GLY A 578 0.61 9.36 1.28
N TYR A 579 1.62 8.98 2.04
CA TYR A 579 1.92 9.55 3.35
C TYR A 579 3.41 9.87 3.47
N SER A 580 3.71 11.03 4.06
CA SER A 580 5.07 11.34 4.48
C SER A 580 5.38 10.71 5.84
N ARG A 581 6.68 10.57 6.13
CA ARG A 581 7.15 10.17 7.45
C ARG A 581 6.67 11.17 8.51
N GLY A 582 5.86 10.70 9.46
CA GLY A 582 5.30 11.51 10.55
C GLY A 582 4.18 12.46 10.13
N GLY A 583 3.72 12.42 8.88
CA GLY A 583 2.59 13.23 8.43
C GLY A 583 1.26 12.63 8.91
N GLU A 584 0.49 13.42 9.66
CA GLU A 584 -0.85 13.00 10.13
C GLU A 584 -1.89 12.91 9.02
N VAL A 585 -1.67 13.66 7.93
CA VAL A 585 -2.60 13.80 6.82
C VAL A 585 -2.02 13.17 5.56
N PRO A 586 -2.86 12.55 4.72
CA PRO A 586 -2.40 12.03 3.44
C PRO A 586 -1.91 13.17 2.54
N ILE A 587 -0.86 12.91 1.80
CA ILE A 587 -0.47 13.70 0.64
C ILE A 587 -1.49 13.37 -0.45
N VAL A 588 -2.43 14.29 -0.65
CA VAL A 588 -3.47 14.20 -1.67
C VAL A 588 -3.27 15.30 -2.69
N ILE A 589 -3.55 15.01 -3.96
CA ILE A 589 -3.66 16.07 -4.97
C ILE A 589 -5.05 16.67 -4.84
N ALA A 590 -5.11 17.98 -4.62
CA ALA A 590 -6.33 18.75 -4.62
C ALA A 590 -6.45 19.67 -5.84
N ASP A 591 -5.41 19.79 -6.68
CA ASP A 591 -5.42 20.65 -7.87
C ASP A 591 -4.68 20.05 -9.08
N PRO A 592 -5.33 19.93 -10.25
CA PRO A 592 -4.72 19.41 -11.46
C PRO A 592 -3.78 20.45 -12.10
N ASN A 593 -2.50 20.13 -12.21
CA ASN A 593 -1.52 20.97 -12.91
C ASN A 593 -1.41 20.62 -14.41
N LEU A 594 -0.60 21.38 -15.16
CA LEU A 594 -0.40 21.19 -16.61
C LEU A 594 0.12 19.78 -16.95
N PHE A 595 0.95 19.17 -16.10
CA PHE A 595 1.50 17.84 -16.32
C PHE A 595 0.43 16.76 -16.19
N ILE A 596 -0.47 16.89 -15.21
CA ILE A 596 -1.60 15.97 -15.03
C ILE A 596 -2.50 16.02 -16.26
N ARG A 597 -2.83 17.21 -16.77
CA ARG A 597 -3.64 17.35 -17.99
C ARG A 597 -2.94 16.77 -19.22
N ALA A 598 -1.66 17.06 -19.41
CA ALA A 598 -0.90 16.53 -20.54
C ALA A 598 -0.78 14.99 -20.49
N ALA A 599 -0.59 14.40 -19.31
CA ALA A 599 -0.57 12.96 -19.12
C ALA A 599 -1.95 12.34 -19.40
N ALA A 600 -3.03 12.95 -18.90
CA ALA A 600 -4.39 12.51 -19.18
C ALA A 600 -4.71 12.54 -20.69
N ASP A 601 -4.35 13.62 -21.39
CA ASP A 601 -4.54 13.74 -22.85
C ASP A 601 -3.81 12.60 -23.59
N ALA A 602 -2.54 12.35 -23.25
CA ALA A 602 -1.73 11.30 -23.87
C ALA A 602 -2.25 9.88 -23.55
N MET A 603 -2.76 9.66 -22.34
CA MET A 603 -3.40 8.39 -21.98
C MET A 603 -4.72 8.20 -22.76
N CYS A 604 -5.55 9.23 -22.83
CA CYS A 604 -6.81 9.21 -23.58
C CYS A 604 -6.57 9.01 -25.10
N GLU A 605 -5.47 9.53 -25.64
CA GLU A 605 -5.04 9.21 -27.01
C GLU A 605 -4.78 7.72 -27.17
N GLY A 606 -3.95 7.12 -26.31
CA GLY A 606 -3.67 5.68 -26.35
C GLY A 606 -4.93 4.81 -26.15
N PHE A 607 -5.83 5.22 -25.26
CA PHE A 607 -7.12 4.55 -25.08
C PHE A 607 -7.97 4.61 -26.34
N SER A 608 -8.01 5.75 -27.02
CA SER A 608 -8.74 5.93 -28.28
C SER A 608 -8.26 4.94 -29.35
N GLU A 609 -6.97 4.63 -29.41
CA GLU A 609 -6.43 3.68 -30.37
C GLU A 609 -6.89 2.25 -30.10
N MET A 610 -7.04 1.90 -28.82
CA MET A 610 -7.49 0.57 -28.39
C MET A 610 -9.00 0.35 -28.62
N VAL A 611 -9.82 1.37 -28.35
CA VAL A 611 -11.29 1.21 -28.37
C VAL A 611 -11.92 1.68 -29.67
N VAL A 612 -11.24 2.53 -30.46
CA VAL A 612 -11.72 3.04 -31.75
C VAL A 612 -10.91 2.44 -32.92
N ALA A 613 -11.46 1.36 -33.49
CA ALA A 613 -10.96 0.68 -34.68
C ALA A 613 -12.07 -0.16 -35.33
N THR A 614 -11.86 -0.62 -36.56
CA THR A 614 -12.86 -1.39 -37.34
C THR A 614 -13.43 -2.60 -36.56
N ASP A 615 -12.58 -3.33 -35.84
CA ASP A 615 -12.96 -4.53 -35.08
C ASP A 615 -12.93 -4.30 -33.56
N ALA A 616 -12.93 -3.04 -33.11
CA ALA A 616 -12.92 -2.67 -31.70
C ALA A 616 -14.33 -2.32 -31.18
N GLN A 617 -14.42 -1.89 -29.92
CA GLN A 617 -15.67 -1.56 -29.24
C GLN A 617 -16.46 -0.45 -29.95
N PHE A 618 -15.77 0.54 -30.50
CA PHE A 618 -16.37 1.68 -31.18
C PHE A 618 -15.90 1.75 -32.65
N PRO A 619 -16.60 1.07 -33.57
CA PRO A 619 -16.22 1.06 -34.97
C PRO A 619 -16.51 2.42 -35.64
N PRO A 620 -15.56 2.97 -36.45
CA PRO A 620 -15.78 4.23 -37.18
C PRO A 620 -16.94 4.20 -38.18
N SER A 621 -17.49 3.03 -38.50
CA SER A 621 -18.68 2.87 -39.35
C SER A 621 -19.99 3.23 -38.64
N ASP A 622 -19.99 3.39 -37.32
CA ASP A 622 -21.17 3.72 -36.51
C ASP A 622 -20.89 4.86 -35.51
N PRO A 623 -20.53 6.06 -36.00
CA PRO A 623 -20.12 7.17 -35.14
C PRO A 623 -21.26 7.68 -34.25
N GLU A 624 -22.52 7.58 -34.67
CA GLU A 624 -23.66 8.06 -33.86
C GLU A 624 -23.79 7.28 -32.55
N ASN A 625 -23.78 5.95 -32.61
CA ASN A 625 -23.86 5.12 -31.42
C ASN A 625 -22.58 5.23 -30.57
N ALA A 626 -21.41 5.34 -31.19
CA ALA A 626 -20.16 5.55 -30.47
C ALA A 626 -20.17 6.87 -29.68
N ILE A 627 -20.60 7.97 -30.29
CA ILE A 627 -20.69 9.28 -29.61
C ILE A 627 -21.71 9.22 -28.47
N ARG A 628 -22.86 8.55 -28.64
CA ARG A 628 -23.82 8.35 -27.54
C ARG A 628 -23.19 7.58 -26.39
N ALA A 629 -22.43 6.51 -26.67
CA ALA A 629 -21.71 5.75 -25.66
C ALA A 629 -20.62 6.60 -24.96
N PHE A 630 -19.96 7.52 -25.67
CA PHE A 630 -18.99 8.43 -25.04
C PHE A 630 -19.65 9.36 -24.01
N VAL A 631 -20.90 9.78 -24.25
CA VAL A 631 -21.67 10.60 -23.29
C VAL A 631 -22.16 9.76 -22.11
N VAL A 632 -22.80 8.61 -22.40
CA VAL A 632 -23.47 7.81 -21.38
C VAL A 632 -22.47 6.99 -20.57
N ASP A 633 -21.65 6.19 -21.24
CA ASP A 633 -20.80 5.20 -20.59
C ASP A 633 -19.51 5.84 -20.11
N LEU A 634 -18.80 6.57 -20.99
CA LEU A 634 -17.51 7.17 -20.65
C LEU A 634 -17.67 8.43 -19.79
N ALA A 635 -18.46 9.42 -20.20
CA ALA A 635 -18.65 10.64 -19.39
C ALA A 635 -19.60 10.42 -18.20
N GLY A 636 -20.34 9.31 -18.15
CA GLY A 636 -21.22 8.97 -17.03
C GLY A 636 -22.48 9.86 -16.95
N LEU A 637 -22.95 10.37 -18.09
CA LEU A 637 -24.09 11.28 -18.19
C LEU A 637 -25.31 10.54 -18.79
N PRO A 638 -26.20 9.95 -17.97
CA PRO A 638 -27.39 9.29 -18.46
C PRO A 638 -28.35 10.28 -19.14
N GLU A 639 -29.33 9.79 -19.91
CA GLU A 639 -30.28 10.65 -20.65
C GLU A 639 -31.08 11.61 -19.74
N SER A 640 -31.29 11.25 -18.47
CA SER A 640 -31.96 12.11 -17.48
C SER A 640 -31.06 13.17 -16.86
N ASP A 641 -29.74 13.14 -17.09
CA ASP A 641 -28.83 14.18 -16.63
C ASP A 641 -29.03 15.46 -17.46
N PRO A 642 -29.22 16.63 -16.82
CA PRO A 642 -29.46 17.89 -17.54
C PRO A 642 -28.31 18.30 -18.48
N ARG A 643 -27.10 17.75 -18.29
CA ARG A 643 -25.91 18.00 -19.13
C ARG A 643 -25.87 17.11 -20.37
N HIS A 644 -26.61 16.00 -20.40
CA HIS A 644 -26.52 14.98 -21.46
C HIS A 644 -26.67 15.56 -22.87
N ALA A 645 -27.78 16.27 -23.12
CA ALA A 645 -28.10 16.80 -24.45
C ALA A 645 -27.06 17.81 -24.94
N GLY A 646 -26.54 18.65 -24.03
CA GLY A 646 -25.50 19.63 -24.35
C GLY A 646 -24.17 18.95 -24.70
N THR A 647 -23.76 17.95 -23.91
CA THR A 647 -22.53 17.18 -24.17
C THR A 647 -22.63 16.40 -25.49
N LEU A 648 -23.79 15.79 -25.78
CA LEU A 648 -24.03 15.08 -27.04
C LEU A 648 -23.88 16.03 -28.24
N ASP A 649 -24.51 17.21 -28.22
CA ASP A 649 -24.38 18.21 -29.28
C ASP A 649 -22.92 18.65 -29.48
N ILE A 650 -22.18 18.88 -28.38
CA ILE A 650 -20.77 19.27 -28.44
C ILE A 650 -19.93 18.19 -29.14
N LEU A 651 -20.08 16.93 -28.75
CA LEU A 651 -19.30 15.83 -29.32
C LEU A 651 -19.69 15.54 -30.77
N THR A 652 -20.99 15.60 -31.11
CA THR A 652 -21.46 15.47 -32.50
C THR A 652 -20.88 16.56 -33.39
N ARG A 653 -20.94 17.83 -32.97
CA ARG A 653 -20.33 18.93 -33.74
C ARG A 653 -18.82 18.79 -33.86
N HIS A 654 -18.14 18.32 -32.82
CA HIS A 654 -16.70 18.07 -32.87
C HIS A 654 -16.35 16.99 -33.91
N TYR A 655 -17.09 15.87 -33.90
CA TYR A 655 -16.93 14.81 -34.90
C TYR A 655 -17.10 15.32 -36.33
N GLU A 656 -18.20 16.04 -36.62
CA GLU A 656 -18.48 16.59 -37.95
C GLU A 656 -17.36 17.53 -38.44
N GLN A 657 -16.85 18.38 -37.55
CA GLN A 657 -15.75 19.30 -37.87
C GLN A 657 -14.41 18.58 -38.09
N ALA A 658 -14.14 17.52 -37.30
CA ALA A 658 -12.93 16.73 -37.43
C ALA A 658 -12.96 15.87 -38.69
N GLU A 659 -14.09 15.22 -39.00
CA GLU A 659 -14.27 14.39 -40.20
C GLU A 659 -14.08 15.21 -41.47
N ALA A 660 -14.51 16.48 -41.48
CA ALA A 660 -14.26 17.39 -42.59
C ALA A 660 -12.76 17.68 -42.86
N GLN A 661 -11.88 17.39 -41.89
CA GLN A 661 -10.44 17.66 -41.96
C GLN A 661 -9.58 16.38 -42.02
N THR A 662 -10.17 15.21 -41.74
CA THR A 662 -9.46 13.94 -41.61
C THR A 662 -10.31 12.78 -42.14
N ASN A 663 -10.14 11.57 -41.60
CA ASN A 663 -11.02 10.42 -41.86
C ASN A 663 -11.90 10.09 -40.65
N ALA A 664 -12.95 9.30 -40.85
CA ALA A 664 -13.91 8.91 -39.81
C ALA A 664 -13.24 8.28 -38.58
N THR A 665 -12.21 7.45 -38.75
CA THR A 665 -11.48 6.83 -37.64
C THR A 665 -10.81 7.89 -36.76
N ASN A 666 -10.04 8.79 -37.37
CA ASN A 666 -9.32 9.84 -36.66
C ASN A 666 -10.28 10.89 -36.07
N ALA A 667 -11.39 11.18 -36.74
CA ALA A 667 -12.44 12.06 -36.22
C ALA A 667 -13.08 11.46 -34.97
N LEU A 668 -13.40 10.15 -35.00
CA LEU A 668 -13.99 9.47 -33.86
C LEU A 668 -13.00 9.31 -32.70
N ARG A 669 -11.72 9.03 -32.97
CA ARG A 669 -10.65 9.04 -31.95
C ARG A 669 -10.50 10.40 -31.28
N SER A 670 -10.47 11.47 -32.07
CA SER A 670 -10.42 12.83 -31.53
C SER A 670 -11.65 13.16 -30.68
N THR A 671 -12.84 12.69 -31.10
CA THR A 671 -14.09 12.87 -30.34
C THR A 671 -14.06 12.09 -29.03
N PHE A 672 -13.52 10.86 -29.04
CA PHE A 672 -13.28 10.06 -27.83
C PHE A 672 -12.35 10.81 -26.87
N MET A 673 -11.25 11.38 -27.36
CA MET A 673 -10.30 12.11 -26.51
C MET A 673 -10.98 13.28 -25.80
N VAL A 674 -11.83 14.06 -26.49
CA VAL A 674 -12.60 15.16 -25.88
C VAL A 674 -13.53 14.66 -24.77
N ALA A 675 -14.16 13.50 -24.95
CA ALA A 675 -15.00 12.90 -23.91
C ALA A 675 -14.17 12.35 -22.73
N CYS A 676 -13.06 11.67 -23.03
CA CYS A 676 -12.15 11.06 -22.05
C CYS A 676 -11.47 12.11 -21.15
N THR A 677 -11.21 13.31 -21.66
CA THR A 677 -10.58 14.39 -20.90
C THR A 677 -11.59 15.31 -20.22
N SER A 678 -12.87 14.92 -20.22
CA SER A 678 -13.93 15.69 -19.58
C SER A 678 -13.80 15.68 -18.04
N PRO A 679 -14.32 16.73 -17.37
CA PRO A 679 -14.46 16.82 -15.91
C PRO A 679 -14.93 15.54 -15.22
N SER A 680 -15.91 14.84 -15.78
CA SER A 680 -16.55 13.68 -15.16
C SER A 680 -15.76 12.38 -15.30
N VAL A 681 -14.78 12.33 -16.20
CA VAL A 681 -13.86 11.19 -16.36
C VAL A 681 -12.60 11.42 -15.54
N LEU A 682 -12.04 12.62 -15.65
CA LEU A 682 -10.82 12.95 -14.92
C LEU A 682 -11.11 13.15 -13.43
N GLY A 683 -12.33 13.49 -13.03
CA GLY A 683 -12.61 13.92 -11.67
C GLY A 683 -12.04 15.32 -11.45
N MET A 684 -12.42 16.26 -12.32
CA MET A 684 -12.01 17.67 -12.22
C MET A 684 -13.23 18.55 -12.38
N GLY A 685 -13.79 19.09 -11.29
CA GLY A 685 -14.96 19.99 -11.36
C GLY A 685 -16.28 19.28 -11.61
N LEU A 686 -16.60 18.26 -10.80
CA LEU A 686 -17.91 17.62 -10.78
C LEU A 686 -18.98 18.48 -10.11
#